data_AF-A0A8C6UMU2-F1
#
_entry.id   AF-A0A8C6UMU2-F1
#
_cell.length_a   1.000
_cell.length_b   1.000
_cell.length_c   1.000
_cell.angle_alpha   90.00
_cell.angle_beta   90.00
_cell.angle_gamma   90.00
#
_symmetry.space_group_name_H-M   'P 1'
#
loop_
_entity.id
_entity.type
_entity.pdbx_description
1 polymer ?
#
loop_
_entity_poly.entity_id
_entity_poly.type
_entity_poly.pdbx_seq_one_letter_code
_entity_poly.pdbx_strand_id
1 'polypeptide(L)'
;MVNGEGPQQVILVQVNPGESFTIRREDGQFQCIPGPAQVPMMSPNGSVPPIYVPPGYVSQIIEENGVRRVLVLPQQPEFHPGAPSPLHHAPPHAHLPAFIPHPAMISQYISQYNPAHIYSEQESHTQHGRPFVHRDDRTSKTYERLQKKLKDRQGGGGGGPVKDSPPPSPQKSCASPSADVHNGLSGKAADTEQAQSSQAVAGVERQMGPGKNGDSEELDEEAKALLALLSTISKPEVSDIQARAAVVSWSAPTKPEKENGSVEEEQQSVPEAFSYEVSISFSGKDGKYTSVYCGEELSAHLEDLRPATDYHVRVQAICNCLHGSLSEAASFTTLTCEPDAPNPPRKASGTKNTLVLQWKPPCDNGSKIQNYVLQWDEGKGTGTFEQCYYGPQKQYRVIKLSPASRYSFRLAAKNDMGASEFSEVVDLFTSCSVPQPPFPPELEKAGVTWLCVKWQRPQSSPKEDDIYYILEMEEEGSGYGFQPSYDGEELSCTVRNLHRSTKYKFRVAAYNSEGKSNPSPVLELITKPDSPGFPSRPSIRGRVLPNSFKMAWEPPKDNGGAEVTKYVVELSEGLSGVSWELVYSGPATEHVCEGLKPGCSYQSRVYCMSEGGQSPLSETLQVQTPAVPPGPCQPPRLVGKPKAREVQLRWGPPQVDGGSPVSCYSVEVSGPASEESREVYQGSELDCSVSGLLPGKTYSFRLKAANKAGFGPFSERCEITTGPGAPEQCKAPLTTCKSPSCVVVCWETPASNGAPVTEFRLEWGAAEGTMQLCYSGPALSHEMKGLLPATSYFCRVQAVNVAGVGPFSEAVLCQTPCSVPAAITNIYQQQQHPPFYSPSTCLGLSWDPPCHHGSPITSYLIDLGERQPVVIGPVSKHVIQNLQPDTSYRIRIQALNSLGAGPFSHMVKMKTKPLPPQPPRLECTAFSHQTLRLKWGDGPTKMGDRSGRFVSLYKGPCHTHKVQRLNESTSYTFRIQAFNEAGEGPFSTVYTFSTPRSPPAPVKAPKVERVDDSSCEVTWEALPPMKGDPIIYTLQCMMGNSDYKQAYKGPSTSFLVHNLQPSSDYRFRVCAIRQCQDAPELSGPYSPTVTLSSQRSDPAGGGTAAGSRAGSEASRSRRSLTDEQCAFLILMLFAIIAILIAFVIQYFVIK
;
A
#
# COMPACT_ATOMS: atom_id res chain seq x y z
N MET A 1 24.37 9.90 26.06
CA MET A 1 24.28 8.81 27.07
C MET A 1 23.03 9.09 27.90
N VAL A 2 22.07 8.19 28.08
CA VAL A 2 21.99 6.76 27.68
C VAL A 2 20.66 6.47 26.96
N ASN A 3 20.74 5.58 25.97
CA ASN A 3 19.78 4.82 25.18
C ASN A 3 18.25 4.94 25.44
N GLY A 4 17.48 4.89 24.34
CA GLY A 4 16.03 4.65 24.33
C GLY A 4 15.48 4.66 22.90
N GLU A 5 15.55 3.54 22.18
CA GLU A 5 15.00 3.42 20.82
C GLU A 5 13.49 3.16 20.84
N GLY A 6 12.76 3.85 19.96
CA GLY A 6 11.34 3.61 19.68
C GLY A 6 10.86 4.47 18.51
N PRO A 7 10.00 3.96 17.61
CA PRO A 7 9.53 4.74 16.48
C PRO A 7 8.57 5.84 16.93
N GLN A 8 8.81 7.08 16.49
CA GLN A 8 7.85 8.17 16.69
C GLN A 8 6.60 7.92 15.85
N GLN A 9 5.51 7.46 16.48
CA GLN A 9 4.21 7.35 15.82
C GLN A 9 3.57 8.74 15.66
N VAL A 10 3.75 9.32 14.47
CA VAL A 10 3.06 10.57 14.09
C VAL A 10 1.62 10.23 13.68
N ILE A 11 0.68 10.42 14.61
CA ILE A 11 -0.75 10.25 14.34
C ILE A 11 -1.30 11.53 13.70
N LEU A 12 -1.48 11.51 12.38
CA LEU A 12 -2.18 12.57 11.64
C LEU A 12 -3.70 12.44 11.82
N VAL A 13 -4.26 13.18 12.77
CA VAL A 13 -5.71 13.31 12.94
C VAL A 13 -6.20 14.50 12.11
N GLN A 14 -7.03 14.24 11.09
CA GLN A 14 -7.69 15.29 10.33
C GLN A 14 -9.00 15.70 11.04
N VAL A 15 -9.01 16.90 11.61
CA VAL A 15 -10.11 17.45 12.43
C VAL A 15 -10.80 18.58 11.65
N ASN A 16 -12.13 18.61 11.62
CA ASN A 16 -12.83 19.67 10.88
C ASN A 16 -12.87 20.99 11.67
N PRO A 17 -12.99 22.16 11.01
CA PRO A 17 -13.02 23.45 11.69
C PRO A 17 -14.17 23.56 12.71
N GLY A 18 -13.81 23.59 14.00
CA GLY A 18 -14.76 23.69 15.12
C GLY A 18 -14.93 22.40 15.94
N GLU A 19 -14.37 21.26 15.50
CA GLU A 19 -14.35 20.02 16.28
C GLU A 19 -13.20 20.01 17.30
N SER A 20 -13.42 19.31 18.42
CA SER A 20 -12.38 18.94 19.38
C SER A 20 -12.26 17.43 19.46
N PHE A 21 -11.07 16.91 19.76
CA PHE A 21 -10.83 15.48 19.87
C PHE A 21 -10.09 15.14 21.15
N THR A 22 -10.33 13.92 21.63
CA THR A 22 -9.87 13.45 22.94
C THR A 22 -9.02 12.21 22.76
N ILE A 23 -7.73 12.29 23.11
CA ILE A 23 -6.86 11.11 23.11
C ILE A 23 -6.97 10.44 24.48
N ARG A 24 -7.27 9.14 24.49
CA ARG A 24 -7.14 8.29 25.68
C ARG A 24 -5.71 7.75 25.74
N ARG A 25 -5.02 7.98 26.85
CA ARG A 25 -3.67 7.44 27.12
C ARG A 25 -3.78 6.04 27.75
N GLU A 26 -2.69 5.29 27.72
CA GLU A 26 -2.62 3.91 28.27
C GLU A 26 -2.79 3.86 29.80
N ASP A 27 -2.48 4.97 30.49
CA ASP A 27 -2.79 5.19 31.92
C ASP A 27 -4.30 5.33 32.22
N GLY A 28 -5.15 5.33 31.18
CA GLY A 28 -6.59 5.47 31.29
C GLY A 28 -7.11 6.91 31.36
N GLN A 29 -6.23 7.91 31.41
CA GLN A 29 -6.63 9.31 31.39
C GLN A 29 -6.98 9.81 29.98
N PHE A 30 -7.86 10.80 29.92
CA PHE A 30 -8.32 11.42 28.69
C PHE A 30 -7.78 12.84 28.59
N GLN A 31 -7.06 13.15 27.52
CA GLN A 31 -6.57 14.49 27.23
C GLN A 31 -7.36 15.09 26.06
N CYS A 32 -8.20 16.08 26.36
CA CYS A 32 -8.86 16.91 25.35
C CYS A 32 -7.89 18.02 24.91
N ILE A 33 -7.72 18.19 23.60
CA ILE A 33 -6.84 19.22 23.04
C ILE A 33 -7.71 20.23 22.26
N PRO A 34 -7.91 21.46 22.77
CA PRO A 34 -8.64 22.48 22.04
C PRO A 34 -7.81 23.03 20.87
N GLY A 35 -8.43 23.16 19.71
CA GLY A 35 -7.88 23.93 18.59
C GLY A 35 -7.81 25.44 18.91
N PRO A 36 -7.07 26.24 18.12
CA PRO A 36 -6.93 27.68 18.33
C PRO A 36 -8.29 28.40 18.34
N ALA A 37 -8.43 29.35 19.27
CA ALA A 37 -9.72 29.77 19.79
C ALA A 37 -10.56 30.69 18.87
N GLN A 38 -11.88 30.64 19.07
CA GLN A 38 -12.83 31.64 18.56
C GLN A 38 -12.83 32.91 19.43
N VAL A 39 -13.20 34.04 18.82
CA VAL A 39 -13.83 35.19 19.49
C VAL A 39 -15.12 35.50 18.70
N PRO A 40 -16.28 35.68 19.35
CA PRO A 40 -17.56 35.63 18.64
C PRO A 40 -18.01 36.98 18.07
N MET A 41 -18.79 36.92 16.99
CA MET A 41 -19.79 37.95 16.66
C MET A 41 -21.17 37.29 16.54
N MET A 42 -22.09 37.69 17.41
CA MET A 42 -23.52 37.46 17.18
C MET A 42 -24.02 38.48 16.16
N SER A 43 -24.93 38.06 15.28
CA SER A 43 -25.86 38.96 14.61
C SER A 43 -27.28 38.40 14.77
N PRO A 44 -28.26 39.21 15.23
CA PRO A 44 -29.62 38.73 15.43
C PRO A 44 -30.38 38.63 14.10
N ASN A 45 -31.34 37.70 14.05
CA ASN A 45 -32.24 37.37 12.93
C ASN A 45 -31.61 36.45 11.86
N GLY A 46 -31.99 35.16 11.89
CA GLY A 46 -31.59 34.17 10.89
C GLY A 46 -32.71 33.79 9.92
N SER A 47 -32.36 33.44 8.68
CA SER A 47 -33.13 32.56 7.79
C SER A 47 -32.31 32.22 6.53
N VAL A 48 -32.77 31.25 5.74
CA VAL A 48 -32.24 30.77 4.43
C VAL A 48 -30.97 29.87 4.51
N PRO A 49 -30.95 28.69 3.84
CA PRO A 49 -29.82 27.75 3.83
C PRO A 49 -28.75 28.07 2.76
N PRO A 50 -27.53 27.48 2.85
CA PRO A 50 -26.43 27.78 1.93
C PRO A 50 -26.64 27.20 0.52
N ILE A 51 -26.24 27.99 -0.49
CA ILE A 51 -26.18 27.59 -1.90
C ILE A 51 -24.75 27.14 -2.23
N TYR A 52 -24.61 26.02 -2.94
CA TYR A 52 -23.32 25.53 -3.45
C TYR A 52 -22.91 26.25 -4.73
N VAL A 53 -21.64 26.66 -4.83
CA VAL A 53 -21.04 27.23 -6.05
C VAL A 53 -19.84 26.36 -6.47
N PRO A 54 -19.79 25.81 -7.70
CA PRO A 54 -18.65 25.01 -8.16
C PRO A 54 -17.36 25.84 -8.32
N PRO A 55 -16.17 25.23 -8.14
CA PRO A 55 -14.90 25.91 -8.38
C PRO A 55 -14.71 26.21 -9.88
N GLY A 56 -14.34 27.45 -10.20
CA GLY A 56 -14.07 27.87 -11.59
C GLY A 56 -13.97 29.39 -11.84
N TYR A 57 -14.44 30.23 -10.91
CA TYR A 57 -14.56 31.68 -11.12
C TYR A 57 -13.73 32.53 -10.15
N VAL A 58 -12.39 32.54 -10.32
CA VAL A 58 -11.50 33.55 -9.72
C VAL A 58 -10.40 33.88 -10.74
N SER A 59 -10.14 35.18 -10.98
CA SER A 59 -9.04 35.64 -11.83
C SER A 59 -8.28 36.78 -11.15
N GLN A 60 -6.99 36.53 -10.91
CA GLN A 60 -5.99 37.46 -10.36
C GLN A 60 -6.16 37.91 -8.89
N ILE A 61 -5.01 38.06 -8.22
CA ILE A 61 -4.86 38.60 -6.86
C ILE A 61 -3.76 39.67 -6.92
N ILE A 62 -3.92 40.77 -6.20
CA ILE A 62 -2.89 41.77 -5.95
C ILE A 62 -2.81 41.96 -4.43
N GLU A 63 -1.59 41.90 -3.87
CA GLU A 63 -1.36 42.13 -2.44
C GLU A 63 -0.66 43.49 -2.23
N GLU A 64 -1.33 44.41 -1.53
CA GLU A 64 -0.70 45.54 -0.86
C GLU A 64 -1.06 45.49 0.64
N ASN A 65 -0.07 45.75 1.50
CA ASN A 65 -0.24 45.99 2.94
C ASN A 65 -1.10 44.94 3.70
N GLY A 66 -0.98 43.67 3.33
CA GLY A 66 -1.49 42.52 4.09
C GLY A 66 -3.00 42.31 4.09
N VAL A 67 -3.78 43.12 3.35
CA VAL A 67 -5.25 42.99 3.29
C VAL A 67 -5.68 42.46 1.93
N ARG A 68 -6.06 41.18 1.87
CA ARG A 68 -6.63 40.58 0.66
C ARG A 68 -8.01 41.16 0.36
N ARG A 69 -8.12 41.90 -0.74
CA ARG A 69 -9.39 42.40 -1.28
C ARG A 69 -9.75 41.61 -2.54
N VAL A 70 -10.92 40.99 -2.53
CA VAL A 70 -11.50 40.33 -3.71
C VAL A 70 -12.43 41.32 -4.40
N LEU A 71 -12.18 41.62 -5.67
CA LEU A 71 -13.06 42.48 -6.47
C LEU A 71 -14.13 41.62 -7.16
N VAL A 72 -15.37 41.72 -6.69
CA VAL A 72 -16.53 41.08 -7.35
C VAL A 72 -17.33 42.19 -8.05
N LEU A 73 -17.36 42.18 -9.37
CA LEU A 73 -18.20 43.09 -10.16
C LEU A 73 -19.60 42.46 -10.33
N PRO A 74 -20.68 43.13 -9.89
CA PRO A 74 -22.03 42.67 -10.17
C PRO A 74 -22.45 43.07 -11.59
N GLN A 75 -23.11 42.17 -12.32
CA GLN A 75 -24.02 42.56 -13.40
C GLN A 75 -25.45 42.65 -12.86
N GLN A 76 -26.15 43.73 -13.19
CA GLN A 76 -27.60 43.83 -12.99
C GLN A 76 -28.35 43.11 -14.13
N PRO A 77 -29.56 42.59 -13.88
CA PRO A 77 -30.37 41.92 -14.90
C PRO A 77 -31.37 42.87 -15.56
N GLU A 78 -31.40 42.95 -16.90
CA GLU A 78 -32.51 43.59 -17.63
C GLU A 78 -33.04 42.76 -18.82
N PHE A 79 -34.36 42.57 -18.76
CA PHE A 79 -35.36 42.50 -19.83
C PHE A 79 -34.96 42.37 -21.32
N HIS A 80 -35.64 41.43 -21.99
CA HIS A 80 -36.07 41.63 -23.39
C HIS A 80 -37.30 42.57 -23.43
N PRO A 81 -37.40 43.44 -24.44
CA PRO A 81 -38.23 43.12 -25.62
C PRO A 81 -37.49 43.32 -26.96
N GLY A 82 -38.16 43.01 -28.09
CA GLY A 82 -37.57 43.01 -29.44
C GLY A 82 -38.14 44.05 -30.42
N ALA A 83 -38.26 43.66 -31.70
CA ALA A 83 -38.61 44.47 -32.89
C ALA A 83 -37.36 45.07 -33.65
N PRO A 84 -37.47 45.67 -34.87
CA PRO A 84 -36.74 45.11 -36.02
C PRO A 84 -35.88 46.12 -36.84
N SER A 85 -35.27 45.61 -37.92
CA SER A 85 -34.52 46.33 -38.98
C SER A 85 -35.42 47.21 -39.88
N PRO A 86 -34.94 47.94 -40.93
CA PRO A 86 -33.55 48.15 -41.44
C PRO A 86 -33.23 49.62 -41.93
N LEU A 87 -32.13 49.77 -42.71
CA LEU A 87 -31.84 50.76 -43.79
C LEU A 87 -30.96 52.03 -43.54
N HIS A 88 -29.97 52.20 -44.45
CA HIS A 88 -29.20 53.40 -44.91
C HIS A 88 -28.52 54.34 -43.86
N HIS A 89 -27.37 54.99 -44.11
CA HIS A 89 -26.61 55.32 -45.35
C HIS A 89 -25.10 54.95 -45.26
N ALA A 90 -24.33 55.24 -46.33
CA ALA A 90 -22.88 55.00 -46.49
C ALA A 90 -22.28 56.04 -47.47
N PRO A 91 -20.97 56.06 -47.80
CA PRO A 91 -19.73 55.90 -47.01
C PRO A 91 -18.86 57.20 -47.10
N PRO A 92 -17.50 57.25 -46.89
CA PRO A 92 -16.50 56.62 -47.78
C PRO A 92 -15.27 55.93 -47.12
N HIS A 93 -14.79 54.89 -47.82
CA HIS A 93 -13.40 54.37 -47.95
C HIS A 93 -12.36 54.45 -46.80
N ALA A 94 -11.88 53.27 -46.36
CA ALA A 94 -10.46 52.86 -46.47
C ALA A 94 -10.26 51.33 -46.30
N HIS A 95 -9.82 50.66 -47.36
CA HIS A 95 -9.14 49.34 -47.48
C HIS A 95 -9.55 48.08 -46.66
N LEU A 96 -9.70 46.98 -47.43
CA LEU A 96 -9.96 45.55 -47.13
C LEU A 96 -9.34 44.74 -48.30
N PRO A 97 -9.35 43.39 -48.37
CA PRO A 97 -9.69 42.32 -47.41
C PRO A 97 -8.43 41.39 -47.20
N ALA A 98 -8.44 40.10 -46.80
CA ALA A 98 -9.50 39.09 -46.71
C ALA A 98 -9.26 37.98 -45.69
N PHE A 99 -10.33 37.23 -45.43
CA PHE A 99 -10.44 36.09 -44.51
C PHE A 99 -10.52 34.75 -45.26
N ILE A 100 -10.48 33.67 -44.48
CA ILE A 100 -10.84 32.27 -44.77
C ILE A 100 -12.11 32.13 -45.64
N PRO A 101 -12.30 30.99 -46.37
CA PRO A 101 -13.31 30.05 -45.88
C PRO A 101 -13.04 28.54 -46.11
N HIS A 102 -13.71 27.72 -45.29
CA HIS A 102 -14.07 26.31 -45.57
C HIS A 102 -15.42 26.32 -46.34
N PRO A 103 -15.76 25.36 -47.24
CA PRO A 103 -16.25 24.05 -46.78
C PRO A 103 -15.93 22.87 -47.73
N ALA A 104 -16.59 21.72 -47.55
CA ALA A 104 -16.36 20.46 -48.27
C ALA A 104 -17.60 19.94 -49.02
N MET A 105 -17.40 18.82 -49.74
CA MET A 105 -18.36 17.84 -50.31
C MET A 105 -18.95 18.05 -51.72
N ILE A 106 -18.98 16.91 -52.46
CA ILE A 106 -19.80 16.52 -53.63
C ILE A 106 -19.49 17.19 -54.99
N SER A 107 -19.61 16.55 -56.17
CA SER A 107 -19.35 15.15 -56.65
C SER A 107 -19.57 15.08 -58.18
N GLN A 108 -19.05 14.04 -58.85
CA GLN A 108 -19.39 13.57 -60.23
C GLN A 108 -18.94 14.48 -61.42
N TYR A 109 -18.69 13.99 -62.66
CA TYR A 109 -18.65 12.61 -63.22
C TYR A 109 -17.82 12.51 -64.54
N ILE A 110 -17.23 11.33 -64.81
CA ILE A 110 -16.95 10.69 -66.14
C ILE A 110 -16.09 11.49 -67.17
N SER A 111 -15.00 10.97 -67.74
CA SER A 111 -14.78 9.67 -68.45
C SER A 111 -13.25 9.35 -68.59
N GLN A 112 -12.72 8.23 -69.11
CA GLN A 112 -13.21 6.90 -69.52
C GLN A 112 -12.04 5.88 -69.70
N TYR A 113 -12.37 4.64 -70.11
CA TYR A 113 -11.54 3.55 -70.69
C TYR A 113 -10.57 2.69 -69.82
N ASN A 114 -10.58 1.41 -70.18
CA ASN A 114 -9.98 0.16 -69.62
C ASN A 114 -9.89 -0.84 -70.84
N PRO A 115 -9.78 -2.21 -70.80
CA PRO A 115 -9.75 -3.20 -69.70
C PRO A 115 -8.75 -4.41 -69.81
N ALA A 116 -8.56 -5.16 -68.70
CA ALA A 116 -8.29 -6.63 -68.55
C ALA A 116 -7.61 -6.91 -67.15
N HIS A 117 -7.90 -7.90 -66.28
CA HIS A 117 -8.21 -9.36 -66.36
C HIS A 117 -6.92 -10.26 -66.40
N ILE A 118 -6.75 -11.36 -65.63
CA ILE A 118 -7.65 -12.12 -64.71
C ILE A 118 -6.89 -13.04 -63.67
N TYR A 119 -7.44 -13.22 -62.44
CA TYR A 119 -7.34 -14.31 -61.40
C TYR A 119 -6.03 -15.03 -60.90
N SER A 120 -6.12 -15.46 -59.62
CA SER A 120 -5.66 -16.71 -58.90
C SER A 120 -4.19 -17.14 -58.66
N GLU A 121 -3.88 -17.30 -57.35
CA GLU A 121 -3.37 -18.48 -56.59
C GLU A 121 -2.25 -19.45 -57.06
N GLN A 122 -1.24 -19.58 -56.17
CA GLN A 122 -0.53 -20.79 -55.66
C GLN A 122 0.30 -21.77 -56.54
N GLU A 123 1.24 -22.45 -55.83
CA GLU A 123 2.10 -23.59 -56.21
C GLU A 123 3.21 -23.38 -57.27
N SER A 124 4.29 -24.18 -57.35
CA SER A 124 5.15 -24.86 -56.34
C SER A 124 6.45 -25.38 -57.02
N HIS A 125 7.34 -26.12 -56.30
CA HIS A 125 8.46 -26.95 -56.83
C HIS A 125 9.70 -26.27 -57.50
N THR A 126 10.98 -26.69 -57.34
CA THR A 126 11.70 -27.47 -56.28
C THR A 126 13.24 -27.36 -56.37
N GLN A 127 13.95 -27.77 -55.29
CA GLN A 127 15.30 -28.42 -55.27
C GLN A 127 16.56 -27.57 -55.61
N HIS A 128 17.80 -27.91 -55.18
CA HIS A 128 18.34 -29.04 -54.38
C HIS A 128 19.63 -28.62 -53.62
N GLY A 129 19.98 -29.24 -52.48
CA GLY A 129 21.38 -29.21 -51.94
C GLY A 129 21.60 -29.28 -50.41
N ARG A 130 21.88 -30.48 -49.86
CA ARG A 130 22.50 -30.77 -48.53
C ARG A 130 23.19 -32.15 -48.58
N PRO A 131 24.23 -32.43 -47.77
CA PRO A 131 24.08 -33.19 -46.49
C PRO A 131 24.72 -32.44 -45.26
N PHE A 132 24.24 -32.49 -44.01
CA PHE A 132 24.15 -33.58 -42.99
C PHE A 132 25.52 -33.99 -42.39
N VAL A 133 25.75 -34.21 -41.08
CA VAL A 133 25.11 -34.98 -39.97
C VAL A 133 25.57 -34.37 -38.60
N HIS A 134 24.97 -34.35 -37.37
CA HIS A 134 23.69 -34.69 -36.68
C HIS A 134 23.50 -33.73 -35.44
N ARG A 135 22.54 -33.71 -34.48
CA ARG A 135 21.77 -34.64 -33.58
C ARG A 135 22.57 -35.27 -32.42
N ASP A 136 22.08 -35.53 -31.19
CA ASP A 136 20.81 -35.30 -30.39
C ASP A 136 21.18 -35.63 -28.89
N ASP A 137 20.46 -35.44 -27.77
CA ASP A 137 19.29 -34.67 -27.28
C ASP A 137 19.23 -34.79 -25.70
N ARG A 138 18.41 -33.99 -25.00
CA ARG A 138 17.73 -34.23 -23.68
C ARG A 138 18.36 -34.09 -22.26
N THR A 139 17.46 -33.61 -21.37
CA THR A 139 17.21 -33.93 -19.93
C THR A 139 18.08 -33.42 -18.75
N SER A 140 17.58 -32.36 -18.08
CA SER A 140 16.98 -32.34 -16.72
C SER A 140 17.59 -33.03 -15.46
N LYS A 141 17.63 -32.23 -14.37
CA LYS A 141 17.35 -32.53 -12.92
C LYS A 141 18.46 -32.98 -11.91
N THR A 142 18.86 -32.03 -11.05
CA THR A 142 18.58 -31.99 -9.58
C THR A 142 19.48 -32.72 -8.52
N TYR A 143 19.94 -31.91 -7.54
CA TYR A 143 20.31 -32.17 -6.11
C TYR A 143 21.70 -32.71 -5.64
N GLU A 144 22.36 -31.83 -4.87
CA GLU A 144 22.91 -31.97 -3.50
C GLU A 144 23.89 -33.08 -3.01
N ARG A 145 24.91 -32.59 -2.29
CA ARG A 145 25.55 -33.08 -1.05
C ARG A 145 26.64 -34.18 -1.04
N LEU A 146 27.86 -33.66 -0.85
CA LEU A 146 28.80 -33.97 0.25
C LEU A 146 29.47 -35.37 0.34
N GLN A 147 30.71 -35.36 -0.16
CA GLN A 147 31.96 -35.72 0.56
C GLN A 147 32.48 -37.18 0.61
N LYS A 148 33.69 -37.29 0.04
CA LYS A 148 34.94 -37.72 0.70
C LYS A 148 35.35 -39.21 0.64
N LYS A 149 36.29 -39.49 -0.27
CA LYS A 149 37.61 -40.10 0.03
C LYS A 149 38.48 -40.21 -1.23
N LEU A 150 39.74 -39.78 -1.15
CA LEU A 150 40.89 -40.68 -1.26
C LEU A 150 42.21 -40.00 -0.82
N LYS A 151 43.19 -40.83 -0.47
CA LYS A 151 44.55 -40.60 0.04
C LYS A 151 45.49 -41.47 -0.83
N ASP A 152 46.83 -41.43 -0.83
CA ASP A 152 47.89 -40.69 -0.12
C ASP A 152 49.21 -40.87 -0.91
N ARG A 153 50.19 -39.96 -0.75
CA ARG A 153 51.66 -40.22 -0.69
C ARG A 153 52.37 -38.89 -0.39
N GLN A 154 52.92 -38.68 0.82
CA GLN A 154 54.30 -38.98 1.25
C GLN A 154 55.37 -38.30 0.38
N GLY A 155 56.33 -37.51 0.89
CA GLY A 155 56.63 -37.02 2.26
C GLY A 155 58.00 -36.28 2.25
N GLY A 156 58.52 -35.66 3.32
CA GLY A 156 57.99 -35.34 4.65
C GLY A 156 59.08 -34.87 5.64
N GLY A 157 58.69 -34.11 6.70
CA GLY A 157 59.51 -33.80 7.89
C GLY A 157 60.23 -32.42 7.92
N GLY A 158 60.31 -31.69 9.04
CA GLY A 158 59.65 -31.91 10.35
C GLY A 158 60.11 -30.91 11.45
N GLY A 159 59.24 -30.62 12.44
CA GLY A 159 59.47 -29.67 13.55
C GLY A 159 59.27 -28.18 13.17
N GLY A 160 58.98 -27.23 14.06
CA GLY A 160 58.73 -27.23 15.51
C GLY A 160 58.06 -25.90 15.95
N PRO A 161 57.45 -25.77 17.15
CA PRO A 161 56.19 -25.00 17.26
C PRO A 161 56.19 -23.67 18.07
N VAL A 162 55.18 -22.83 17.74
CA VAL A 162 54.25 -22.10 18.67
C VAL A 162 54.53 -20.66 19.18
N LYS A 163 53.69 -19.74 18.65
CA LYS A 163 52.90 -18.63 19.28
C LYS A 163 53.45 -17.26 19.72
N ASP A 164 52.69 -16.24 19.29
CA ASP A 164 52.06 -15.10 20.00
C ASP A 164 52.90 -14.10 20.84
N SER A 165 53.16 -12.92 20.25
CA SER A 165 52.57 -11.60 20.61
C SER A 165 52.74 -10.96 22.03
N PRO A 166 52.68 -9.61 22.15
CA PRO A 166 53.59 -8.73 22.96
C PRO A 166 52.97 -8.29 24.32
N PRO A 167 53.38 -7.19 25.04
CA PRO A 167 54.55 -6.27 25.03
C PRO A 167 55.26 -6.31 26.44
N PRO A 168 55.72 -5.24 27.17
CA PRO A 168 56.13 -3.84 26.88
C PRO A 168 57.49 -3.39 27.54
N SER A 169 57.79 -2.08 27.50
CA SER A 169 58.86 -1.36 28.25
C SER A 169 58.35 -0.80 29.61
N PRO A 170 59.18 -0.54 30.67
CA PRO A 170 59.97 0.72 30.74
C PRO A 170 61.24 0.82 31.67
N GLN A 171 62.03 1.90 31.46
CA GLN A 171 62.86 2.69 32.42
C GLN A 171 64.09 2.14 33.21
N LYS A 172 65.19 2.92 33.08
CA LYS A 172 66.09 3.52 34.12
C LYS A 172 67.45 2.92 34.52
N SER A 173 68.33 3.88 34.83
CA SER A 173 69.56 3.87 35.65
C SER A 173 70.89 3.43 35.02
N CYS A 174 71.95 4.07 35.50
CA CYS A 174 73.34 3.98 35.04
C CYS A 174 74.23 3.46 36.18
N ALA A 175 75.44 2.96 35.87
CA ALA A 175 76.66 3.33 36.60
C ALA A 175 77.93 2.76 35.94
N SER A 176 79.01 3.53 36.05
CA SER A 176 80.41 3.10 35.87
C SER A 176 81.20 3.52 37.12
N PRO A 177 82.27 2.79 37.49
CA PRO A 177 83.46 3.36 38.13
C PRO A 177 84.63 3.41 37.12
N SER A 178 85.66 4.25 37.26
CA SER A 178 85.98 5.33 38.19
C SER A 178 86.99 6.26 37.47
N ALA A 179 86.85 7.59 37.54
CA ALA A 179 87.61 8.49 38.45
C ALA A 179 89.15 8.45 38.23
N ASP A 180 89.90 9.56 38.09
CA ASP A 180 89.57 10.93 38.54
C ASP A 180 90.35 12.09 37.86
N VAL A 181 89.79 13.30 38.01
CA VAL A 181 90.44 14.64 38.19
C VAL A 181 91.22 15.38 37.05
N HIS A 182 90.59 16.51 36.66
CA HIS A 182 91.08 17.86 36.27
C HIS A 182 91.74 18.21 34.91
N ASN A 183 91.31 19.40 34.44
CA ASN A 183 91.78 20.14 33.28
C ASN A 183 92.92 21.12 33.62
N GLY A 184 93.88 21.23 32.71
CA GLY A 184 94.24 22.49 32.05
C GLY A 184 95.18 23.48 32.75
N LEU A 185 96.24 23.89 32.03
CA LEU A 185 96.33 25.23 31.42
C LEU A 185 97.56 25.34 30.50
N SER A 186 97.71 26.48 29.81
CA SER A 186 98.72 26.74 28.79
C SER A 186 99.96 27.49 29.31
N GLY A 187 101.16 27.20 28.78
CA GLY A 187 102.19 28.23 28.64
C GLY A 187 103.68 27.83 28.70
N LYS A 188 104.34 27.90 27.52
CA LYS A 188 105.74 28.32 27.24
C LYS A 188 106.96 27.80 28.04
N ALA A 189 108.06 27.68 27.28
CA ALA A 189 109.48 27.88 27.63
C ALA A 189 110.36 26.65 28.00
N ALA A 190 111.15 26.25 26.98
CA ALA A 190 112.62 26.12 26.99
C ALA A 190 113.36 25.01 27.77
N ASP A 191 114.43 24.56 27.08
CA ASP A 191 115.72 24.03 27.55
C ASP A 191 115.88 22.62 28.20
N THR A 192 116.29 21.69 27.32
CA THR A 192 117.62 21.01 27.35
C THR A 192 117.87 19.71 28.16
N GLU A 193 118.48 18.75 27.44
CA GLU A 193 119.26 17.55 27.84
C GLU A 193 118.63 16.30 28.50
N GLN A 194 118.79 15.16 27.78
CA GLN A 194 119.48 13.90 28.13
C GLN A 194 119.60 13.46 29.63
N ALA A 195 119.60 12.16 29.99
CA ALA A 195 119.78 10.91 29.24
C ALA A 195 118.99 9.71 29.85
N GLN A 196 119.24 8.48 29.37
CA GLN A 196 118.54 7.24 29.79
C GLN A 196 119.37 6.31 30.72
N SER A 197 118.69 5.25 31.21
CA SER A 197 119.18 3.90 31.58
C SER A 197 119.95 3.64 32.91
N SER A 198 119.18 3.14 33.89
CA SER A 198 119.36 1.87 34.64
C SER A 198 120.70 1.47 35.33
N GLN A 199 120.58 1.23 36.66
CA GLN A 199 121.11 0.12 37.49
C GLN A 199 122.45 -0.57 37.08
N ALA A 200 123.57 -0.57 37.83
CA ALA A 200 123.88 -0.73 39.27
C ALA A 200 124.01 -2.19 39.79
N VAL A 201 125.13 -2.51 40.47
CA VAL A 201 125.23 -3.11 41.84
C VAL A 201 126.70 -3.29 42.30
N ALA A 202 126.97 -2.86 43.56
CA ALA A 202 128.05 -3.14 44.55
C ALA A 202 129.44 -3.77 44.19
N GLY A 203 130.51 -3.36 44.91
CA GLY A 203 131.80 -4.08 44.92
C GLY A 203 133.05 -3.44 45.61
N VAL A 204 132.95 -3.07 46.89
CA VAL A 204 134.04 -2.62 47.84
C VAL A 204 135.33 -3.48 47.73
N GLU A 205 136.61 -3.00 47.77
CA GLU A 205 137.31 -2.30 48.88
C GLU A 205 138.73 -1.70 48.57
N ARG A 206 139.17 -0.70 49.40
CA ARG A 206 140.56 -0.31 49.84
C ARG A 206 141.71 0.15 48.88
N GLN A 207 142.19 1.39 49.13
CA GLN A 207 143.56 1.87 49.54
C GLN A 207 144.86 1.29 48.87
N MET A 208 146.01 1.99 48.72
CA MET A 208 146.65 3.15 49.41
C MET A 208 147.42 4.12 48.45
N GLY A 209 148.07 5.17 49.00
CA GLY A 209 149.10 6.02 48.32
C GLY A 209 150.52 5.39 48.32
N PRO A 210 151.66 6.13 48.41
CA PRO A 210 151.87 7.52 48.89
C PRO A 210 152.83 8.38 48.00
N GLY A 211 153.53 9.37 48.59
CA GLY A 211 154.50 10.27 47.93
C GLY A 211 155.97 10.13 48.39
N LYS A 212 156.83 11.10 48.02
CA LYS A 212 158.30 11.19 48.23
C LYS A 212 158.73 12.69 48.26
N ASN A 213 159.90 13.15 48.74
CA ASN A 213 161.12 12.47 49.25
C ASN A 213 161.96 13.41 50.17
N GLY A 214 163.02 12.86 50.79
CA GLY A 214 164.16 13.56 51.46
C GLY A 214 164.63 12.79 52.70
N ASP A 215 165.91 12.50 52.96
CA ASP A 215 167.17 12.76 52.23
C ASP A 215 168.11 11.51 52.25
N SER A 216 169.39 11.65 51.93
CA SER A 216 170.34 10.54 51.62
C SER A 216 171.54 10.40 52.56
N GLU A 217 171.99 9.16 52.80
CA GLU A 217 173.30 8.82 53.39
C GLU A 217 174.10 7.88 52.46
N GLU A 218 175.43 7.79 52.64
CA GLU A 218 176.35 7.16 51.68
C GLU A 218 176.45 5.63 51.77
N LEU A 219 176.83 4.99 50.64
CA LEU A 219 177.04 3.54 50.50
C LEU A 219 178.49 3.17 50.17
N ASP A 220 178.84 1.92 50.43
CA ASP A 220 180.20 1.36 50.40
C ASP A 220 180.83 1.28 48.99
N GLU A 221 182.16 1.22 48.91
CA GLU A 221 182.92 1.42 47.66
C GLU A 221 182.68 0.33 46.60
N GLU A 222 182.46 -0.94 46.98
CA GLU A 222 182.12 -2.01 46.01
C GLU A 222 180.79 -1.72 45.29
N ALA A 223 179.81 -1.14 45.99
CA ALA A 223 178.53 -0.78 45.38
C ALA A 223 178.69 0.37 44.37
N LYS A 224 179.60 1.32 44.62
CA LYS A 224 179.93 2.40 43.66
C LYS A 224 180.53 1.85 42.37
N ALA A 225 181.44 0.86 42.47
CA ALA A 225 182.04 0.21 41.30
C ALA A 225 181.01 -0.55 40.45
N LEU A 226 180.04 -1.22 41.08
CA LEU A 226 179.00 -1.98 40.36
C LEU A 226 177.93 -1.05 39.74
N LEU A 227 177.54 0.02 40.43
CA LEU A 227 176.69 1.09 39.88
C LEU A 227 177.35 1.81 38.69
N ALA A 228 178.66 2.04 38.74
CA ALA A 228 179.41 2.62 37.63
C ALA A 228 179.40 1.71 36.40
N LEU A 229 179.55 0.38 36.57
CA LEU A 229 179.43 -0.58 35.48
C LEU A 229 178.03 -0.58 34.87
N LEU A 230 176.97 -0.70 35.69
CA LEU A 230 175.57 -0.68 35.23
C LEU A 230 175.21 0.60 34.47
N SER A 231 175.86 1.71 34.77
CA SER A 231 175.67 3.01 34.12
C SER A 231 176.34 3.13 32.74
N THR A 232 177.00 2.07 32.24
CA THR A 232 177.62 2.05 30.90
C THR A 232 176.69 1.50 29.79
N ILE A 233 175.40 1.27 30.08
CA ILE A 233 174.42 0.81 29.07
C ILE A 233 174.37 1.76 27.85
N SER A 234 174.41 1.18 26.65
CA SER A 234 174.35 1.96 25.41
C SER A 234 172.99 2.62 25.22
N LYS A 235 172.96 3.67 24.39
CA LYS A 235 171.72 4.17 23.81
C LYS A 235 171.03 3.05 23.00
N PRO A 236 169.70 2.90 23.08
CA PRO A 236 168.97 1.95 22.25
C PRO A 236 168.86 2.41 20.79
N GLU A 237 168.69 1.45 19.89
CA GLU A 237 168.32 1.68 18.49
C GLU A 237 166.82 1.37 18.28
N VAL A 238 166.21 1.99 17.26
CA VAL A 238 164.80 1.78 16.90
C VAL A 238 164.70 1.41 15.42
N SER A 239 163.91 0.39 15.10
CA SER A 239 163.73 -0.21 13.78
C SER A 239 162.26 -0.58 13.52
N ASP A 240 161.95 -1.02 12.29
CA ASP A 240 160.60 -1.34 11.78
C ASP A 240 159.50 -0.35 12.25
N ILE A 241 159.73 0.93 11.98
CA ILE A 241 158.82 2.01 12.37
C ILE A 241 157.65 2.06 11.39
N GLN A 242 156.46 1.70 11.88
CA GLN A 242 155.22 1.68 11.12
C GLN A 242 154.32 2.87 11.52
N ALA A 243 153.09 2.91 11.02
CA ALA A 243 152.13 3.94 11.43
C ALA A 243 151.62 3.77 12.88
N ARG A 244 151.66 2.54 13.43
CA ARG A 244 151.15 2.21 14.78
C ARG A 244 152.05 1.25 15.59
N ALA A 245 153.27 0.96 15.12
CA ALA A 245 154.20 0.05 15.78
C ALA A 245 155.68 0.45 15.55
N ALA A 246 156.59 -0.06 16.39
CA ALA A 246 158.05 0.05 16.23
C ALA A 246 158.81 -0.98 17.10
N VAL A 247 160.05 -1.30 16.76
CA VAL A 247 160.92 -2.24 17.51
C VAL A 247 162.12 -1.51 18.10
N VAL A 248 162.49 -1.80 19.35
CA VAL A 248 163.61 -1.19 20.08
C VAL A 248 164.64 -2.24 20.49
N SER A 249 165.94 -1.95 20.45
CA SER A 249 167.02 -2.87 20.87
C SER A 249 168.23 -2.17 21.51
N TRP A 250 169.04 -2.87 22.32
CA TRP A 250 170.15 -2.30 23.11
C TRP A 250 171.29 -3.33 23.38
N SER A 251 172.36 -2.93 24.10
CA SER A 251 173.48 -3.82 24.46
C SER A 251 173.89 -3.76 25.93
N ALA A 252 174.63 -4.78 26.39
CA ALA A 252 175.02 -4.97 27.79
C ALA A 252 176.21 -4.09 28.27
N PRO A 253 176.41 -3.88 29.59
CA PRO A 253 177.42 -2.95 30.14
C PRO A 253 178.84 -3.54 30.24
N THR A 254 179.90 -2.71 30.19
CA THR A 254 181.32 -3.15 30.13
C THR A 254 182.31 -2.23 30.87
N LYS A 255 183.45 -2.77 31.36
CA LYS A 255 184.52 -2.00 32.05
C LYS A 255 185.41 -1.18 31.07
N PRO A 256 185.91 0.01 31.47
CA PRO A 256 186.84 0.82 30.67
C PRO A 256 188.34 0.49 30.91
N GLU A 257 189.18 0.72 29.88
CA GLU A 257 190.64 0.50 29.90
C GLU A 257 191.47 1.74 30.31
N LYS A 258 192.77 1.56 30.56
CA LYS A 258 193.78 2.62 30.79
C LYS A 258 195.14 2.22 30.21
N GLU A 259 195.90 3.19 29.71
CA GLU A 259 197.21 2.96 29.06
C GLU A 259 198.41 2.89 30.03
N ASN A 260 199.33 1.97 29.72
CA ASN A 260 200.78 1.95 30.03
C ASN A 260 201.28 2.09 31.48
N GLY A 261 201.97 1.05 31.99
CA GLY A 261 203.16 1.32 32.81
C GLY A 261 203.67 0.36 33.90
N SER A 262 203.61 -0.98 33.78
CA SER A 262 204.36 -1.99 34.61
C SER A 262 204.08 -2.05 36.13
N VAL A 263 204.11 -3.19 36.83
CA VAL A 263 204.20 -4.63 36.49
C VAL A 263 203.62 -5.40 37.71
N GLU A 264 202.86 -6.49 37.49
CA GLU A 264 202.43 -7.54 38.47
C GLU A 264 201.66 -7.10 39.75
N GLU A 265 200.62 -7.77 40.24
CA GLU A 265 199.74 -8.83 39.71
C GLU A 265 198.44 -8.90 40.56
N GLU A 266 197.31 -9.33 39.98
CA GLU A 266 196.13 -10.04 40.57
C GLU A 266 194.82 -9.76 39.79
N GLN A 267 193.85 -10.68 39.86
CA GLN A 267 192.64 -10.70 39.02
C GLN A 267 191.35 -10.69 39.87
N GLN A 268 190.33 -9.93 39.43
CA GLN A 268 188.97 -9.98 39.98
C GLN A 268 187.90 -10.06 38.88
N SER A 269 187.01 -11.04 39.00
CA SER A 269 185.95 -11.40 38.04
C SER A 269 184.76 -10.42 38.01
N VAL A 270 183.97 -10.46 36.94
CA VAL A 270 182.74 -9.67 36.74
C VAL A 270 181.51 -10.59 36.88
N PRO A 271 180.37 -10.14 37.45
CA PRO A 271 179.13 -10.94 37.52
C PRO A 271 178.52 -11.24 36.14
N GLU A 272 177.84 -12.38 36.00
CA GLU A 272 177.42 -12.94 34.70
C GLU A 272 175.98 -12.64 34.23
N ALA A 273 175.17 -11.84 34.96
CA ALA A 273 173.76 -11.60 34.58
C ALA A 273 173.29 -10.14 34.80
N PHE A 274 172.45 -9.65 33.88
CA PHE A 274 171.81 -8.34 33.89
C PHE A 274 170.36 -8.45 33.40
N SER A 275 169.48 -7.56 33.88
CA SER A 275 168.11 -7.38 33.39
C SER A 275 167.85 -5.92 33.00
N TYR A 276 166.79 -5.66 32.22
CA TYR A 276 166.55 -4.37 31.58
C TYR A 276 165.10 -3.89 31.71
N GLU A 277 164.93 -2.57 31.83
CA GLU A 277 163.63 -1.88 31.76
C GLU A 277 163.63 -0.87 30.62
N VAL A 278 162.59 -0.90 29.77
CA VAL A 278 162.39 -0.01 28.61
C VAL A 278 161.20 0.90 28.88
N SER A 279 161.42 2.21 28.77
CA SER A 279 160.38 3.22 28.97
C SER A 279 160.26 4.17 27.79
N ILE A 280 159.03 4.53 27.42
CA ILE A 280 158.69 5.37 26.26
C ILE A 280 157.93 6.65 26.66
N SER A 281 158.07 7.73 25.89
CA SER A 281 157.21 8.93 25.99
C SER A 281 156.93 9.55 24.63
N PHE A 282 155.70 10.06 24.43
CA PHE A 282 155.32 10.93 23.30
C PHE A 282 155.14 12.40 23.72
N SER A 283 155.69 12.78 24.89
CA SER A 283 155.57 14.13 25.46
C SER A 283 156.87 14.94 25.43
N GLY A 284 157.75 14.64 24.47
CA GLY A 284 159.08 15.24 24.34
C GLY A 284 160.17 14.45 25.09
N LYS A 285 161.45 14.76 24.80
CA LYS A 285 162.62 14.02 25.32
C LYS A 285 162.71 13.97 26.84
N ASP A 286 162.17 14.98 27.52
CA ASP A 286 162.13 15.10 28.98
C ASP A 286 160.69 15.04 29.53
N GLY A 287 159.75 14.55 28.71
CA GLY A 287 158.37 14.29 29.08
C GLY A 287 158.24 13.11 30.03
N LYS A 288 157.00 12.80 30.46
CA LYS A 288 156.76 11.66 31.35
C LYS A 288 156.94 10.36 30.57
N TYR A 289 157.97 9.60 30.91
CA TYR A 289 158.17 8.24 30.40
C TYR A 289 157.27 7.25 31.14
N THR A 290 156.78 6.25 30.42
CA THR A 290 156.04 5.10 30.93
C THR A 290 156.78 3.83 30.56
N SER A 291 157.05 2.97 31.55
CA SER A 291 157.60 1.62 31.33
C SER A 291 156.63 0.80 30.49
N VAL A 292 157.17 0.09 29.49
CA VAL A 292 156.41 -0.72 28.51
C VAL A 292 156.98 -2.12 28.31
N TYR A 293 158.20 -2.38 28.76
CA TYR A 293 158.81 -3.72 28.76
C TYR A 293 159.84 -3.81 29.88
N CYS A 294 159.85 -4.93 30.62
CA CYS A 294 160.93 -5.30 31.53
C CYS A 294 161.28 -6.78 31.31
N GLY A 295 162.56 -7.12 31.16
CA GLY A 295 163.01 -8.47 30.83
C GLY A 295 164.53 -8.61 30.73
N GLU A 296 164.99 -9.81 30.37
CA GLU A 296 166.43 -10.12 30.21
C GLU A 296 166.89 -10.07 28.74
N GLU A 297 165.96 -9.95 27.79
CA GLU A 297 166.27 -9.84 26.36
C GLU A 297 166.85 -8.45 26.02
N LEU A 298 167.41 -8.33 24.81
CA LEU A 298 168.03 -7.10 24.32
C LEU A 298 167.15 -6.33 23.30
N SER A 299 165.84 -6.66 23.23
CA SER A 299 164.89 -6.02 22.31
C SER A 299 163.43 -6.12 22.76
N ALA A 300 162.59 -5.16 22.34
CA ALA A 300 161.15 -5.14 22.59
C ALA A 300 160.35 -4.60 21.38
N HIS A 301 159.15 -5.17 21.15
CA HIS A 301 158.19 -4.70 20.12
C HIS A 301 157.13 -3.80 20.76
N LEU A 302 156.76 -2.70 20.09
CA LEU A 302 155.82 -1.70 20.56
C LEU A 302 154.64 -1.58 19.59
N GLU A 303 153.41 -1.55 20.12
CA GLU A 303 152.16 -1.49 19.35
C GLU A 303 151.24 -0.37 19.87
N ASP A 304 150.07 -0.19 19.24
CA ASP A 304 149.08 0.88 19.53
C ASP A 304 149.65 2.31 19.56
N LEU A 305 150.74 2.54 18.83
CA LEU A 305 151.30 3.88 18.65
C LEU A 305 150.37 4.74 17.80
N ARG A 306 150.38 6.04 18.03
CA ARG A 306 149.62 7.02 17.23
C ARG A 306 150.35 7.27 15.92
N PRO A 307 149.67 7.35 14.76
CA PRO A 307 150.27 7.80 13.50
C PRO A 307 150.87 9.21 13.59
N ALA A 308 151.90 9.48 12.77
CA ALA A 308 152.58 10.78 12.65
C ALA A 308 152.94 11.46 13.98
N THR A 309 153.38 10.67 14.96
CA THR A 309 153.66 11.12 16.33
C THR A 309 155.11 10.83 16.72
N ASP A 310 155.76 11.81 17.34
CA ASP A 310 157.12 11.67 17.87
C ASP A 310 157.12 10.90 19.19
N TYR A 311 157.97 9.88 19.27
CA TYR A 311 158.18 9.02 20.43
C TYR A 311 159.67 9.01 20.82
N HIS A 312 159.93 8.89 22.12
CA HIS A 312 161.28 8.80 22.70
C HIS A 312 161.38 7.59 23.62
N VAL A 313 162.47 6.84 23.56
CA VAL A 313 162.66 5.60 24.34
C VAL A 313 164.01 5.61 25.07
N ARG A 314 164.03 5.16 26.32
CA ARG A 314 165.22 4.96 27.15
C ARG A 314 165.22 3.54 27.74
N VAL A 315 166.40 3.00 28.03
CA VAL A 315 166.60 1.68 28.66
C VAL A 315 167.45 1.83 29.92
N GLN A 316 167.21 1.01 30.95
CA GLN A 316 168.00 0.95 32.18
C GLN A 316 168.51 -0.48 32.42
N ALA A 317 169.79 -0.65 32.78
CA ALA A 317 170.34 -1.94 33.22
C ALA A 317 170.22 -2.10 34.75
N ILE A 318 169.92 -3.33 35.19
CA ILE A 318 169.67 -3.68 36.59
C ILE A 318 170.40 -4.99 36.95
N CYS A 319 171.12 -5.03 38.07
CA CYS A 319 171.76 -6.23 38.62
C CYS A 319 171.73 -6.18 40.15
N ASN A 320 171.38 -7.30 40.81
CA ASN A 320 171.36 -7.44 42.28
C ASN A 320 170.65 -6.26 43.00
N CYS A 321 169.49 -5.86 42.49
CA CYS A 321 168.68 -4.72 42.97
C CYS A 321 169.34 -3.34 42.87
N LEU A 322 170.55 -3.22 42.31
CA LEU A 322 171.13 -1.95 41.90
C LEU A 322 170.66 -1.60 40.49
N HIS A 323 170.16 -0.38 40.32
CA HIS A 323 169.75 0.18 39.04
C HIS A 323 170.85 1.11 38.51
N GLY A 324 171.34 0.88 37.29
CA GLY A 324 172.22 1.83 36.59
C GLY A 324 171.49 3.13 36.22
N SER A 325 172.20 4.12 35.69
CA SER A 325 171.51 5.26 35.07
C SER A 325 170.75 4.86 33.81
N LEU A 326 169.66 5.59 33.52
CA LEU A 326 168.93 5.48 32.25
C LEU A 326 169.83 5.87 31.08
N SER A 327 169.72 5.14 29.96
CA SER A 327 170.38 5.46 28.70
C SER A 327 170.01 6.85 28.18
N GLU A 328 170.79 7.34 27.21
CA GLU A 328 170.30 8.41 26.32
C GLU A 328 168.98 8.00 25.65
N ALA A 329 168.15 8.99 25.33
CA ALA A 329 166.90 8.76 24.61
C ALA A 329 167.13 8.56 23.10
N ALA A 330 166.69 7.42 22.57
CA ALA A 330 166.39 7.28 21.15
C ALA A 330 165.10 8.06 20.83
N SER A 331 164.97 8.54 19.60
CA SER A 331 163.78 9.25 19.11
C SER A 331 163.36 8.66 17.77
N PHE A 332 162.06 8.47 17.57
CA PHE A 332 161.49 8.03 16.31
C PHE A 332 160.12 8.66 16.07
N THR A 333 159.67 8.69 14.82
CA THR A 333 158.36 9.25 14.43
C THR A 333 157.60 8.21 13.63
N THR A 334 156.39 7.86 14.07
CA THR A 334 155.52 6.91 13.35
C THR A 334 155.05 7.46 12.01
N LEU A 335 154.73 6.58 11.07
CA LEU A 335 154.28 6.96 9.73
C LEU A 335 152.83 7.48 9.72
N THR A 336 152.46 8.19 8.65
CA THR A 336 151.06 8.59 8.36
C THR A 336 150.25 7.41 7.81
N CYS A 337 148.93 7.38 8.05
CA CYS A 337 148.03 6.43 7.40
C CYS A 337 146.79 7.10 6.80
N GLU A 338 145.84 6.30 6.31
CA GLU A 338 144.56 6.79 5.81
C GLU A 338 143.65 7.31 6.95
N PRO A 339 142.60 8.09 6.63
CA PRO A 339 141.74 8.72 7.64
C PRO A 339 140.95 7.70 8.46
N ASP A 340 140.35 8.14 9.57
CA ASP A 340 139.32 7.32 10.23
C ASP A 340 138.02 7.28 9.41
N ALA A 341 137.16 6.29 9.65
CA ALA A 341 135.83 6.23 9.05
C ALA A 341 134.97 7.44 9.49
N PRO A 342 134.29 8.16 8.58
CA PRO A 342 133.48 9.32 8.95
C PRO A 342 132.15 8.91 9.59
N ASN A 343 131.58 9.82 10.39
CA ASN A 343 130.23 9.66 10.91
C ASN A 343 129.18 9.74 9.77
N PRO A 344 128.04 9.02 9.85
CA PRO A 344 127.01 9.05 8.82
C PRO A 344 126.48 10.46 8.49
N PRO A 345 126.18 10.74 7.20
CA PRO A 345 125.77 12.07 6.75
C PRO A 345 124.38 12.45 7.26
N ARG A 346 124.25 13.63 7.90
CA ARG A 346 122.99 14.10 8.48
C ARG A 346 122.19 14.95 7.48
N LYS A 347 120.86 14.79 7.47
CA LYS A 347 119.93 15.66 6.71
C LYS A 347 119.90 17.06 7.33
N ALA A 348 120.41 18.05 6.62
CA ALA A 348 120.35 19.46 7.00
C ALA A 348 119.05 20.13 6.54
N SER A 349 118.55 19.75 5.35
CA SER A 349 117.22 20.14 4.85
C SER A 349 116.76 19.20 3.74
N GLY A 350 115.49 19.31 3.34
CA GLY A 350 114.94 18.53 2.23
C GLY A 350 113.75 19.21 1.56
N THR A 351 113.44 18.75 0.36
CA THR A 351 112.19 19.02 -0.35
C THR A 351 111.65 17.70 -0.88
N LYS A 352 110.50 17.72 -1.56
CA LYS A 352 109.96 16.56 -2.28
C LYS A 352 110.85 16.01 -3.41
N ASN A 353 111.87 16.72 -3.87
CA ASN A 353 112.77 16.25 -4.95
C ASN A 353 114.28 16.40 -4.66
N THR A 354 114.64 16.82 -3.43
CA THR A 354 116.06 17.08 -3.06
C THR A 354 116.33 16.78 -1.59
N LEU A 355 117.53 16.27 -1.26
CA LEU A 355 118.04 16.18 0.10
C LEU A 355 119.36 16.95 0.21
N VAL A 356 119.52 17.77 1.26
CA VAL A 356 120.80 18.42 1.60
C VAL A 356 121.41 17.67 2.77
N LEU A 357 122.57 17.07 2.54
CA LEU A 357 123.30 16.23 3.49
C LEU A 357 124.57 16.96 3.96
N GLN A 358 124.95 16.78 5.22
CA GLN A 358 126.08 17.45 5.86
C GLN A 358 126.80 16.51 6.84
N TRP A 359 128.12 16.62 6.93
CA TRP A 359 128.97 15.77 7.76
C TRP A 359 130.13 16.54 8.41
N LYS A 360 130.80 15.89 9.37
CA LYS A 360 132.03 16.40 10.01
C LYS A 360 133.25 15.61 9.50
N PRO A 361 134.44 16.20 9.41
CA PRO A 361 135.67 15.46 9.13
C PRO A 361 135.97 14.42 10.23
N PRO A 362 136.39 13.20 9.87
CA PRO A 362 137.09 12.29 10.79
C PRO A 362 138.53 12.77 11.05
N CYS A 363 139.28 12.03 11.87
CA CYS A 363 140.72 12.23 12.03
C CYS A 363 141.44 11.98 10.70
N ASP A 364 142.49 12.76 10.42
CA ASP A 364 143.25 12.68 9.16
C ASP A 364 144.54 11.85 9.27
N ASN A 365 144.85 11.34 10.47
CA ASN A 365 145.98 10.48 10.78
C ASN A 365 147.33 10.96 10.20
N GLY A 366 147.51 12.29 10.22
CA GLY A 366 148.73 13.00 9.80
C GLY A 366 148.80 13.36 8.32
N SER A 367 147.85 12.92 7.48
CA SER A 367 147.76 13.31 6.07
C SER A 367 146.38 13.89 5.76
N LYS A 368 146.34 15.16 5.33
CA LYS A 368 145.10 15.97 5.27
C LYS A 368 144.04 15.34 4.37
N ILE A 369 142.83 15.21 4.89
CA ILE A 369 141.66 14.77 4.10
C ILE A 369 141.41 15.77 2.96
N GLN A 370 141.54 15.28 1.73
CA GLN A 370 141.34 16.06 0.51
C GLN A 370 139.89 15.99 0.02
N ASN A 371 139.27 14.80 0.07
CA ASN A 371 137.98 14.55 -0.56
C ASN A 371 137.11 13.62 0.30
N TYR A 372 135.79 13.73 0.11
CA TYR A 372 134.80 12.79 0.63
C TYR A 372 134.12 12.06 -0.51
N VAL A 373 133.82 10.78 -0.31
CA VAL A 373 133.05 9.93 -1.23
C VAL A 373 131.67 9.71 -0.61
N LEU A 374 130.61 10.24 -1.23
CA LEU A 374 129.23 10.02 -0.80
C LEU A 374 128.53 9.08 -1.78
N GLN A 375 127.93 8.02 -1.25
CA GLN A 375 127.18 7.03 -2.03
C GLN A 375 125.72 6.90 -1.57
N TRP A 376 124.86 6.40 -2.46
CA TRP A 376 123.41 6.24 -2.24
C TRP A 376 122.80 4.98 -2.90
N ASP A 377 121.70 4.48 -2.33
CA ASP A 377 120.76 3.47 -2.89
C ASP A 377 119.34 4.06 -2.88
N GLU A 378 118.44 3.58 -3.76
CA GLU A 378 117.03 3.98 -3.89
C GLU A 378 116.13 3.54 -2.70
N GLY A 379 116.71 3.30 -1.52
CA GLY A 379 115.98 2.89 -0.31
C GLY A 379 115.36 1.49 -0.37
N LYS A 380 115.64 0.73 -1.44
CA LYS A 380 115.06 -0.59 -1.73
C LYS A 380 115.73 -1.74 -0.95
N GLY A 381 116.77 -1.45 -0.17
CA GLY A 381 117.52 -2.45 0.59
C GLY A 381 118.34 -3.39 -0.30
N THR A 382 118.76 -2.93 -1.48
CA THR A 382 119.50 -3.76 -2.44
C THR A 382 120.98 -3.85 -2.10
N GLY A 383 121.52 -2.84 -1.42
CA GLY A 383 122.94 -2.71 -1.11
C GLY A 383 123.79 -2.25 -2.30
N THR A 384 123.19 -1.97 -3.47
CA THR A 384 123.91 -1.42 -4.62
C THR A 384 124.05 0.10 -4.49
N PHE A 385 125.13 0.52 -3.84
CA PHE A 385 125.46 1.93 -3.59
C PHE A 385 126.19 2.57 -4.78
N GLU A 386 125.54 3.52 -5.47
CA GLU A 386 126.18 4.37 -6.49
C GLU A 386 126.87 5.59 -5.86
N GLN A 387 127.89 6.17 -6.50
CA GLN A 387 128.51 7.43 -6.04
C GLN A 387 127.73 8.65 -6.54
N CYS A 388 127.10 9.39 -5.62
CA CYS A 388 126.37 10.62 -5.95
C CYS A 388 127.18 11.91 -5.74
N TYR A 389 128.32 11.86 -5.01
CA TYR A 389 129.25 12.98 -4.87
C TYR A 389 130.68 12.56 -4.55
N TYR A 390 131.65 13.33 -5.09
CA TYR A 390 133.08 13.26 -4.78
C TYR A 390 133.63 14.69 -4.67
N GLY A 391 134.32 15.04 -3.58
CA GLY A 391 134.96 16.36 -3.45
C GLY A 391 135.28 16.83 -2.01
N PRO A 392 135.89 18.01 -1.83
CA PRO A 392 136.34 18.55 -0.54
C PRO A 392 135.23 19.14 0.35
N GLN A 393 134.05 19.43 -0.19
CA GLN A 393 132.94 20.01 0.57
C GLN A 393 132.41 19.04 1.64
N LYS A 394 131.99 19.62 2.77
CA LYS A 394 131.45 18.90 3.95
C LYS A 394 129.92 18.81 3.94
N GLN A 395 129.33 19.12 2.79
CA GLN A 395 127.89 19.09 2.53
C GLN A 395 127.64 18.88 1.03
N TYR A 396 126.50 18.28 0.68
CA TYR A 396 126.06 18.09 -0.70
C TYR A 396 124.54 18.15 -0.84
N ARG A 397 124.04 18.63 -1.98
CA ARG A 397 122.61 18.59 -2.32
C ARG A 397 122.36 17.52 -3.38
N VAL A 398 121.79 16.40 -2.94
CA VAL A 398 121.23 15.37 -3.83
C VAL A 398 119.95 15.92 -4.47
N ILE A 399 119.78 15.71 -5.77
CA ILE A 399 118.68 16.25 -6.59
C ILE A 399 118.07 15.14 -7.46
N LYS A 400 116.91 15.42 -8.09
CA LYS A 400 116.13 14.46 -8.91
C LYS A 400 115.59 13.26 -8.11
N LEU A 401 115.41 13.42 -6.79
CA LEU A 401 114.75 12.42 -5.96
C LEU A 401 113.25 12.40 -6.23
N SER A 402 112.59 11.28 -5.92
CA SER A 402 111.13 11.14 -5.97
C SER A 402 110.48 11.61 -4.65
N PRO A 403 109.27 12.21 -4.68
CA PRO A 403 108.52 12.58 -3.47
C PRO A 403 108.24 11.39 -2.54
N ALA A 404 108.09 11.66 -1.24
CA ALA A 404 107.78 10.68 -0.18
C ALA A 404 108.66 9.40 -0.18
N SER A 405 109.83 9.42 -0.83
CA SER A 405 110.65 8.23 -1.06
C SER A 405 111.83 8.13 -0.09
N ARG A 406 112.14 6.89 0.31
CA ARG A 406 113.31 6.51 1.12
C ARG A 406 114.56 6.47 0.23
N TYR A 407 115.67 6.97 0.74
CA TYR A 407 116.99 6.85 0.13
C TYR A 407 118.03 6.54 1.20
N SER A 408 118.91 5.57 0.94
CA SER A 408 119.94 5.12 1.88
C SER A 408 121.29 5.72 1.49
N PHE A 409 122.08 6.23 2.44
CA PHE A 409 123.34 6.92 2.16
C PHE A 409 124.50 6.41 3.01
N ARG A 410 125.73 6.44 2.47
CA ARG A 410 126.99 6.19 3.20
C ARG A 410 128.13 7.08 2.71
N LEU A 411 129.13 7.32 3.56
CA LEU A 411 130.18 8.32 3.34
C LEU A 411 131.57 7.75 3.66
N ALA A 412 132.60 8.07 2.88
CA ALA A 412 134.02 7.78 3.19
C ALA A 412 134.87 9.05 3.05
N ALA A 413 136.06 9.07 3.67
CA ALA A 413 137.01 10.20 3.62
C ALA A 413 138.36 9.77 3.02
N LYS A 414 138.97 10.61 2.16
CA LYS A 414 140.20 10.27 1.44
C LYS A 414 141.31 11.32 1.65
N ASN A 415 142.49 10.87 2.01
CA ASN A 415 143.75 11.63 2.01
C ASN A 415 144.73 11.08 0.96
N ASP A 416 146.01 11.46 1.02
CA ASP A 416 147.04 10.96 0.10
C ASP A 416 147.43 9.49 0.32
N MET A 417 147.19 8.94 1.52
CA MET A 417 147.55 7.56 1.87
C MET A 417 146.49 6.55 1.43
N GLY A 418 145.21 6.90 1.57
CA GLY A 418 144.10 5.97 1.32
C GLY A 418 142.73 6.60 1.49
N ALA A 419 141.70 5.77 1.35
CA ALA A 419 140.30 6.16 1.52
C ALA A 419 139.70 5.29 2.62
N SER A 420 139.26 5.93 3.69
CA SER A 420 138.78 5.26 4.89
C SER A 420 137.53 4.43 4.64
N GLU A 421 137.29 3.46 5.52
CA GLU A 421 136.07 2.67 5.51
C GLU A 421 134.81 3.54 5.53
N PHE A 422 133.76 3.04 4.89
CA PHE A 422 132.51 3.76 4.80
C PHE A 422 131.82 3.86 6.18
N SER A 423 131.16 5.00 6.40
CA SER A 423 130.22 5.19 7.51
C SER A 423 129.14 4.11 7.50
N GLU A 424 128.51 3.90 8.65
CA GLU A 424 127.22 3.21 8.70
C GLU A 424 126.22 3.85 7.72
N VAL A 425 125.30 3.01 7.23
CA VAL A 425 124.26 3.41 6.29
C VAL A 425 123.16 4.18 7.02
N VAL A 426 122.75 5.33 6.49
CA VAL A 426 121.64 6.13 7.03
C VAL A 426 120.52 6.28 6.01
N ASP A 427 119.30 5.95 6.43
CA ASP A 427 118.07 6.11 5.63
C ASP A 427 117.42 7.47 5.85
N LEU A 428 117.14 8.17 4.76
CA LEU A 428 116.59 9.53 4.76
C LEU A 428 115.48 9.67 3.73
N PHE A 429 114.39 10.34 4.14
CA PHE A 429 113.19 10.52 3.33
C PHE A 429 113.11 11.93 2.75
N THR A 430 112.71 12.07 1.48
CA THR A 430 112.22 13.33 0.90
C THR A 430 110.90 13.74 1.55
N SER A 431 110.56 15.04 1.52
CA SER A 431 109.22 15.50 1.95
C SER A 431 108.11 14.92 1.06
N CYS A 432 106.86 14.96 1.54
CA CYS A 432 105.70 14.58 0.72
C CYS A 432 105.32 15.74 -0.23
N SER A 433 104.17 15.63 -0.89
CA SER A 433 103.57 16.71 -1.68
C SER A 433 102.06 16.65 -1.60
N VAL A 434 101.39 17.77 -1.90
CA VAL A 434 99.92 17.81 -2.06
C VAL A 434 99.42 16.67 -2.96
N PRO A 435 98.24 16.07 -2.68
CA PRO A 435 97.74 14.96 -3.48
C PRO A 435 97.48 15.38 -4.94
N GLN A 436 97.50 14.40 -5.85
CA GLN A 436 96.96 14.64 -7.20
C GLN A 436 95.43 14.83 -7.12
N PRO A 437 94.84 15.63 -8.03
CA PRO A 437 93.38 15.76 -8.13
C PRO A 437 92.71 14.39 -8.27
N PRO A 438 91.66 14.09 -7.51
CA PRO A 438 90.85 12.89 -7.71
C PRO A 438 90.28 12.80 -9.13
N PHE A 439 89.94 11.58 -9.55
CA PHE A 439 89.10 11.38 -10.72
C PHE A 439 87.74 12.07 -10.55
N PRO A 440 87.00 12.36 -11.64
CA PRO A 440 85.63 12.84 -11.55
C PRO A 440 84.81 11.90 -10.66
N PRO A 441 83.99 12.42 -9.72
CA PRO A 441 83.12 11.57 -8.94
C PRO A 441 82.07 10.89 -9.84
N GLU A 442 81.49 9.79 -9.33
CA GLU A 442 80.43 9.04 -9.99
C GLU A 442 79.16 9.08 -9.12
N LEU A 443 77.99 9.04 -9.75
CA LEU A 443 76.74 8.75 -9.06
C LEU A 443 76.72 7.27 -8.66
N GLU A 444 76.47 6.99 -7.38
CA GLU A 444 76.17 5.63 -6.93
C GLU A 444 74.65 5.40 -6.87
N LYS A 445 73.90 6.31 -6.23
CA LYS A 445 72.45 6.22 -6.05
C LYS A 445 71.82 7.61 -5.97
N ALA A 446 70.65 7.79 -6.60
CA ALA A 446 69.86 9.03 -6.51
C ALA A 446 68.49 8.78 -5.87
N GLY A 447 68.11 9.65 -4.95
CA GLY A 447 66.77 9.78 -4.38
C GLY A 447 66.14 11.15 -4.69
N VAL A 448 65.03 11.45 -4.03
CA VAL A 448 64.27 12.71 -4.21
C VAL A 448 64.98 13.90 -3.56
N THR A 449 65.49 13.73 -2.33
CA THR A 449 66.14 14.80 -1.53
C THR A 449 67.58 14.49 -1.17
N TRP A 450 68.21 13.54 -1.89
CA TRP A 450 69.57 13.08 -1.62
C TRP A 450 70.25 12.47 -2.84
N LEU A 451 71.57 12.59 -2.90
CA LEU A 451 72.45 11.99 -3.89
C LEU A 451 73.61 11.29 -3.17
N CYS A 452 73.85 10.02 -3.48
CA CYS A 452 75.03 9.29 -3.05
C CYS A 452 76.08 9.35 -4.15
N VAL A 453 77.16 10.07 -3.86
CA VAL A 453 78.26 10.38 -4.77
C VAL A 453 79.51 9.66 -4.27
N LYS A 454 80.22 8.96 -5.15
CA LYS A 454 81.43 8.18 -4.84
C LYS A 454 82.62 8.63 -5.68
N TRP A 455 83.83 8.39 -5.21
CA TRP A 455 85.07 8.73 -5.90
C TRP A 455 86.15 7.66 -5.66
N GLN A 456 87.32 7.84 -6.28
CA GLN A 456 88.42 6.88 -6.21
C GLN A 456 89.68 7.57 -5.67
N ARG A 457 90.55 6.82 -4.97
CA ARG A 457 91.83 7.35 -4.47
C ARG A 457 92.74 7.79 -5.64
N PRO A 458 93.49 8.90 -5.53
CA PRO A 458 94.47 9.28 -6.54
C PRO A 458 95.50 8.16 -6.78
N GLN A 459 95.86 7.91 -8.04
CA GLN A 459 96.62 6.71 -8.43
C GLN A 459 98.07 6.66 -7.89
N SER A 460 98.59 7.77 -7.36
CA SER A 460 99.98 7.91 -6.90
C SER A 460 100.15 8.13 -5.40
N SER A 461 99.12 7.95 -4.57
CA SER A 461 99.27 8.04 -3.11
C SER A 461 99.74 6.71 -2.50
N PRO A 462 100.67 6.73 -1.53
CA PRO A 462 100.99 5.54 -0.75
C PRO A 462 99.80 5.15 0.15
N LYS A 463 99.79 3.92 0.65
CA LYS A 463 98.69 3.41 1.49
C LYS A 463 98.64 4.01 2.90
N GLU A 464 99.72 4.68 3.31
CA GLU A 464 99.98 5.13 4.68
C GLU A 464 99.91 6.67 4.82
N ASP A 465 99.56 7.40 3.74
CA ASP A 465 99.23 8.83 3.84
C ASP A 465 97.78 9.00 4.33
N ASP A 466 97.59 9.78 5.39
CA ASP A 466 96.28 10.25 5.88
C ASP A 466 95.67 11.25 4.87
N ILE A 467 94.93 10.73 3.89
CA ILE A 467 94.29 11.51 2.82
C ILE A 467 92.80 11.70 3.08
N TYR A 468 92.43 12.95 3.30
CA TYR A 468 91.05 13.43 3.43
C TYR A 468 90.50 13.88 2.07
N TYR A 469 89.18 13.82 1.93
CA TYR A 469 88.44 14.22 0.73
C TYR A 469 87.41 15.28 1.07
N ILE A 470 87.51 16.43 0.39
CA ILE A 470 86.51 17.48 0.45
C ILE A 470 85.63 17.34 -0.79
N LEU A 471 84.37 16.93 -0.60
CA LEU A 471 83.33 17.02 -1.64
C LEU A 471 82.76 18.44 -1.60
N GLU A 472 82.80 19.13 -2.73
CA GLU A 472 82.17 20.43 -2.91
C GLU A 472 80.98 20.29 -3.85
N MET A 473 79.86 20.92 -3.49
CA MET A 473 78.62 20.93 -4.27
C MET A 473 78.15 22.35 -4.58
N GLU A 474 77.52 22.55 -5.73
CA GLU A 474 76.80 23.78 -6.11
C GLU A 474 75.38 23.42 -6.54
N GLU A 475 74.38 24.16 -6.06
CA GLU A 475 73.01 24.11 -6.60
C GLU A 475 72.88 25.06 -7.79
N GLU A 476 72.46 24.55 -8.96
CA GLU A 476 72.40 25.36 -10.19
C GLU A 476 71.41 26.53 -10.03
N GLY A 477 71.90 27.76 -10.20
CA GLY A 477 71.12 28.99 -10.04
C GLY A 477 71.13 29.59 -8.63
N SER A 478 71.70 28.92 -7.62
CA SER A 478 71.75 29.44 -6.24
C SER A 478 72.68 30.64 -6.04
N GLY A 479 73.70 30.79 -6.89
CA GLY A 479 74.65 31.91 -6.86
C GLY A 479 75.72 31.84 -5.75
N TYR A 480 75.67 30.85 -4.86
CA TYR A 480 76.66 30.66 -3.79
C TYR A 480 77.93 29.91 -4.22
N GLY A 481 77.97 29.39 -5.45
CA GLY A 481 79.09 28.60 -5.95
C GLY A 481 79.25 27.24 -5.26
N PHE A 482 80.42 26.65 -5.42
CA PHE A 482 80.80 25.37 -4.79
C PHE A 482 81.04 25.53 -3.28
N GLN A 483 80.21 24.86 -2.48
CA GLN A 483 80.25 24.81 -1.01
C GLN A 483 80.61 23.40 -0.53
N PRO A 484 81.37 23.23 0.58
CA PRO A 484 81.71 21.90 1.09
C PRO A 484 80.48 21.16 1.63
N SER A 485 80.29 19.92 1.18
CA SER A 485 79.21 19.03 1.64
C SER A 485 79.70 17.78 2.37
N TYR A 486 81.00 17.49 2.29
CA TYR A 486 81.68 16.42 3.02
C TYR A 486 83.14 16.80 3.23
N ASP A 487 83.70 16.40 4.37
CA ASP A 487 85.12 16.47 4.71
C ASP A 487 85.43 15.23 5.57
N GLY A 488 86.34 14.36 5.13
CA GLY A 488 86.58 13.06 5.76
C GLY A 488 87.31 12.05 4.88
N GLU A 489 87.50 10.82 5.37
CA GLU A 489 88.35 9.78 4.75
C GLU A 489 87.59 8.81 3.82
N GLU A 490 86.25 8.86 3.80
CA GLU A 490 85.43 7.95 3.02
C GLU A 490 85.52 8.25 1.51
N LEU A 491 85.25 7.23 0.69
CA LEU A 491 85.23 7.33 -0.78
C LEU A 491 83.81 7.49 -1.34
N SER A 492 82.85 7.81 -0.48
CA SER A 492 81.44 7.98 -0.82
C SER A 492 80.72 8.82 0.22
N CYS A 493 79.94 9.82 -0.21
CA CYS A 493 79.07 10.59 0.66
C CYS A 493 77.61 10.54 0.16
N THR A 494 76.66 10.33 1.08
CA THR A 494 75.23 10.61 0.83
C THR A 494 74.90 12.03 1.28
N VAL A 495 74.92 12.97 0.33
CA VAL A 495 74.45 14.33 0.55
C VAL A 495 72.92 14.33 0.64
N ARG A 496 72.36 14.97 1.66
CA ARG A 496 70.92 14.98 2.00
C ARG A 496 70.38 16.40 2.08
N ASN A 497 69.05 16.51 2.20
CA ASN A 497 68.29 17.77 2.24
C ASN A 497 68.40 18.60 0.96
N LEU A 498 68.64 17.92 -0.16
CA LEU A 498 68.62 18.52 -1.50
C LEU A 498 67.17 18.78 -1.95
N HIS A 499 66.98 19.79 -2.79
CA HIS A 499 65.72 20.03 -3.48
C HIS A 499 65.46 18.96 -4.55
N ARG A 500 64.19 18.60 -4.79
CA ARG A 500 63.75 17.56 -5.75
C ARG A 500 63.73 18.08 -7.19
N SER A 501 64.01 17.22 -8.17
CA SER A 501 64.10 17.58 -9.59
C SER A 501 65.04 18.78 -9.85
N THR A 502 66.05 18.96 -8.99
CA THR A 502 66.98 20.09 -9.00
C THR A 502 68.37 19.60 -9.40
N LYS A 503 69.07 20.43 -10.18
CA LYS A 503 70.42 20.14 -10.66
C LYS A 503 71.48 20.57 -9.64
N TYR A 504 72.42 19.66 -9.41
CA TYR A 504 73.55 19.84 -8.52
C TYR A 504 74.85 19.51 -9.23
N LYS A 505 75.89 20.30 -8.99
CA LYS A 505 77.23 20.14 -9.55
C LYS A 505 78.18 19.72 -8.45
N PHE A 506 78.95 18.66 -8.65
CA PHE A 506 79.84 18.08 -7.63
C PHE A 506 81.28 18.00 -8.13
N ARG A 507 82.23 18.24 -7.24
CA ARG A 507 83.67 18.02 -7.47
C ARG A 507 84.36 17.61 -6.18
N VAL A 508 85.45 16.86 -6.25
CA VAL A 508 86.19 16.35 -5.08
C VAL A 508 87.63 16.86 -5.13
N ALA A 509 88.15 17.34 -4.01
CA ALA A 509 89.58 17.59 -3.82
C ALA A 509 90.12 16.66 -2.72
N ALA A 510 91.37 16.22 -2.86
CA ALA A 510 92.07 15.45 -1.85
C ALA A 510 93.00 16.36 -1.03
N TYR A 511 93.23 16.04 0.23
CA TYR A 511 94.03 16.82 1.18
C TYR A 511 94.94 15.91 2.00
N ASN A 512 96.20 16.30 2.19
CA ASN A 512 97.12 15.70 3.15
C ASN A 512 97.86 16.81 3.94
N SER A 513 98.84 16.44 4.76
CA SER A 513 99.64 17.35 5.59
C SER A 513 100.38 18.46 4.81
N GLU A 514 100.61 18.31 3.51
CA GLU A 514 101.25 19.29 2.64
C GLU A 514 100.23 20.24 1.96
N GLY A 515 98.92 19.94 2.04
CA GLY A 515 97.83 20.80 1.57
C GLY A 515 96.81 20.13 0.64
N LYS A 516 95.92 20.97 0.08
CA LYS A 516 94.77 20.58 -0.78
C LYS A 516 95.18 20.47 -2.26
N SER A 517 94.69 19.47 -2.96
CA SER A 517 94.80 19.31 -4.41
C SER A 517 93.95 20.36 -5.16
N ASN A 518 94.18 20.50 -6.48
CA ASN A 518 93.12 21.05 -7.33
C ASN A 518 91.90 20.10 -7.28
N PRO A 519 90.66 20.61 -7.42
CA PRO A 519 89.48 19.76 -7.48
C PRO A 519 89.45 18.94 -8.78
N SER A 520 88.71 17.83 -8.74
CA SER A 520 88.37 17.01 -9.91
C SER A 520 87.48 17.76 -10.90
N PRO A 521 87.34 17.26 -12.16
CA PRO A 521 86.32 17.74 -13.08
C PRO A 521 84.91 17.61 -12.49
N VAL A 522 84.04 18.54 -12.86
CA VAL A 522 82.67 18.65 -12.33
C VAL A 522 81.77 17.55 -12.88
N LEU A 523 81.06 16.87 -11.98
CA LEU A 523 79.94 15.98 -12.27
C LEU A 523 78.62 16.75 -12.11
N GLU A 524 77.78 16.79 -13.13
CA GLU A 524 76.42 17.34 -13.03
C GLU A 524 75.40 16.21 -12.81
N LEU A 525 74.53 16.37 -11.81
CA LEU A 525 73.51 15.40 -11.41
C LEU A 525 72.16 16.10 -11.22
N ILE A 526 71.07 15.32 -11.27
CA ILE A 526 69.73 15.78 -10.93
C ILE A 526 69.17 14.87 -9.84
N THR A 527 68.56 15.45 -8.80
CA THR A 527 67.73 14.69 -7.87
C THR A 527 66.47 14.17 -8.58
N LYS A 528 65.91 13.06 -8.10
CA LYS A 528 64.69 12.51 -8.71
C LYS A 528 63.48 13.41 -8.43
N PRO A 529 62.47 13.41 -9.32
CA PRO A 529 61.16 13.93 -8.97
C PRO A 529 60.52 13.08 -7.87
N ASP A 530 59.65 13.71 -7.10
CA ASP A 530 58.82 13.08 -6.08
C ASP A 530 57.47 12.63 -6.68
N SER A 531 56.72 11.80 -5.96
CA SER A 531 55.32 11.55 -6.32
C SER A 531 54.50 12.84 -6.22
N PRO A 532 53.55 13.08 -7.14
CA PRO A 532 52.77 14.31 -7.15
C PRO A 532 51.81 14.37 -5.96
N GLY A 533 51.40 15.58 -5.57
CA GLY A 533 50.33 15.79 -4.59
C GLY A 533 48.99 15.26 -5.07
N PHE A 534 47.99 15.21 -4.19
CA PHE A 534 46.63 14.81 -4.58
C PHE A 534 46.00 15.84 -5.54
N PRO A 535 45.32 15.41 -6.62
CA PRO A 535 44.43 16.27 -7.41
C PRO A 535 43.33 16.87 -6.54
N SER A 536 42.71 17.97 -6.98
CA SER A 536 41.61 18.56 -6.21
C SER A 536 40.44 17.58 -6.05
N ARG A 537 39.64 17.77 -4.98
CA ARG A 537 38.39 17.03 -4.80
C ARG A 537 37.52 17.21 -6.06
N PRO A 538 37.04 16.11 -6.69
CA PRO A 538 36.23 16.24 -7.90
C PRO A 538 34.95 17.03 -7.66
N SER A 539 34.55 17.80 -8.65
CA SER A 539 33.39 18.70 -8.61
C SER A 539 32.42 18.37 -9.75
N ILE A 540 31.11 18.40 -9.49
CA ILE A 540 30.10 18.20 -10.54
C ILE A 540 30.11 19.41 -11.49
N ARG A 541 30.06 19.14 -12.81
CA ARG A 541 29.90 20.16 -13.85
C ARG A 541 28.56 19.96 -14.55
N GLY A 542 27.69 20.97 -14.49
CA GLY A 542 26.35 20.91 -15.09
C GLY A 542 25.33 20.12 -14.24
N ARG A 543 24.30 19.57 -14.89
CA ARG A 543 23.22 18.82 -14.25
C ARG A 543 23.60 17.34 -14.10
N VAL A 544 23.35 16.77 -12.92
CA VAL A 544 23.33 15.31 -12.69
C VAL A 544 22.10 14.72 -13.40
N LEU A 545 22.29 13.74 -14.28
CA LEU A 545 21.25 13.00 -14.97
C LEU A 545 21.02 11.63 -14.30
N PRO A 546 19.88 10.95 -14.53
CA PRO A 546 19.60 9.68 -13.85
C PRO A 546 20.65 8.58 -14.12
N ASN A 547 21.23 8.58 -15.33
CA ASN A 547 22.17 7.56 -15.77
C ASN A 547 23.60 8.10 -16.00
N SER A 548 23.86 9.38 -15.72
CA SER A 548 25.18 9.98 -15.93
C SER A 548 25.42 11.27 -15.14
N PHE A 549 26.69 11.59 -14.87
CA PHE A 549 27.10 12.92 -14.43
C PHE A 549 28.49 13.27 -14.95
N LYS A 550 28.69 14.55 -15.24
CA LYS A 550 30.03 15.09 -15.56
C LYS A 550 30.68 15.61 -14.29
N MET A 551 31.96 15.31 -14.12
CA MET A 551 32.81 15.86 -13.06
C MET A 551 34.12 16.41 -13.63
N ALA A 552 34.71 17.35 -12.91
CA ALA A 552 36.03 17.90 -13.20
C ALA A 552 36.82 18.09 -11.90
N TRP A 553 38.14 17.97 -12.02
CA TRP A 553 39.12 18.18 -10.96
C TRP A 553 40.22 19.12 -11.49
N GLU A 554 41.07 19.60 -10.59
CA GLU A 554 42.22 20.44 -10.94
C GLU A 554 43.52 19.64 -10.73
N PRO A 555 44.59 19.93 -11.49
CA PRO A 555 45.91 19.38 -11.25
C PRO A 555 46.36 19.61 -9.80
N PRO A 556 47.22 18.74 -9.24
CA PRO A 556 47.76 18.96 -7.91
C PRO A 556 48.60 20.24 -7.88
N LYS A 557 48.50 20.99 -6.77
CA LYS A 557 49.29 22.21 -6.55
C LYS A 557 50.80 21.96 -6.48
N ASP A 558 51.16 20.71 -6.23
CA ASP A 558 52.53 20.21 -6.22
C ASP A 558 52.60 19.01 -7.16
N ASN A 559 53.43 19.09 -8.21
CA ASN A 559 53.61 18.03 -9.20
C ASN A 559 54.79 17.09 -8.87
N GLY A 560 55.45 17.29 -7.72
CA GLY A 560 56.66 16.55 -7.33
C GLY A 560 57.92 16.92 -8.11
N GLY A 561 57.86 17.93 -8.99
CA GLY A 561 58.96 18.32 -9.88
C GLY A 561 59.00 17.60 -11.23
N ALA A 562 57.94 16.86 -11.60
CA ALA A 562 57.75 16.29 -12.94
C ALA A 562 56.33 16.58 -13.46
N GLU A 563 56.12 16.54 -14.78
CA GLU A 563 54.78 16.75 -15.34
C GLU A 563 53.82 15.58 -15.04
N VAL A 564 52.55 15.90 -14.84
CA VAL A 564 51.50 14.89 -14.62
C VAL A 564 51.08 14.28 -15.95
N THR A 565 51.42 13.01 -16.15
CA THR A 565 51.21 12.29 -17.41
C THR A 565 49.76 11.86 -17.62
N LYS A 566 49.04 11.51 -16.54
CA LYS A 566 47.63 11.14 -16.58
C LYS A 566 46.96 11.23 -15.22
N TYR A 567 45.63 11.33 -15.25
CA TYR A 567 44.73 11.11 -14.13
C TYR A 567 44.10 9.71 -14.21
N VAL A 568 43.64 9.23 -13.07
CA VAL A 568 42.84 8.01 -12.93
C VAL A 568 41.64 8.33 -12.05
N VAL A 569 40.43 8.02 -12.53
CA VAL A 569 39.18 8.21 -11.78
C VAL A 569 38.62 6.83 -11.42
N GLU A 570 38.28 6.67 -10.14
CA GLU A 570 37.65 5.47 -9.60
C GLU A 570 36.25 5.81 -9.07
N LEU A 571 35.26 4.96 -9.36
CA LEU A 571 33.86 5.11 -8.95
C LEU A 571 33.41 3.91 -8.11
N SER A 572 32.74 4.15 -6.99
CA SER A 572 32.04 3.13 -6.20
C SER A 572 30.53 3.37 -6.30
N GLU A 573 29.76 2.32 -6.56
CA GLU A 573 28.32 2.33 -6.29
C GLU A 573 28.08 2.32 -4.77
N GLY A 574 27.03 2.99 -4.32
CA GLY A 574 26.73 3.19 -2.90
C GLY A 574 27.64 4.21 -2.22
N LEU A 575 27.54 4.24 -0.89
CA LEU A 575 28.38 5.08 -0.01
C LEU A 575 29.34 4.25 0.87
N SER A 576 29.46 2.95 0.61
CA SER A 576 30.27 2.02 1.40
C SER A 576 31.77 2.08 1.09
N GLY A 577 32.14 2.50 -0.13
CA GLY A 577 33.55 2.60 -0.55
C GLY A 577 34.30 1.27 -0.58
N VAL A 578 33.58 0.13 -0.67
CA VAL A 578 34.16 -1.23 -0.62
C VAL A 578 34.64 -1.70 -2.00
N SER A 579 33.96 -1.31 -3.08
CA SER A 579 34.23 -1.76 -4.44
C SER A 579 34.40 -0.57 -5.38
N TRP A 580 35.61 -0.38 -5.91
CA TRP A 580 35.95 0.73 -6.81
C TRP A 580 36.21 0.23 -8.22
N GLU A 581 35.55 0.83 -9.20
CA GLU A 581 35.68 0.54 -10.63
C GLU A 581 36.44 1.67 -11.34
N LEU A 582 37.33 1.30 -12.26
CA LEU A 582 38.08 2.23 -13.10
C LEU A 582 37.15 2.79 -14.19
N VAL A 583 36.74 4.05 -14.06
CA VAL A 583 35.88 4.72 -15.07
C VAL A 583 36.66 5.56 -16.08
N TYR A 584 37.86 6.03 -15.72
CA TYR A 584 38.71 6.82 -16.62
C TYR A 584 40.20 6.70 -16.29
N SER A 585 41.03 6.65 -17.35
CA SER A 585 42.47 6.91 -17.26
C SER A 585 42.94 7.69 -18.49
N GLY A 586 43.53 8.87 -18.28
CA GLY A 586 43.96 9.76 -19.38
C GLY A 586 44.37 11.16 -18.91
N PRO A 587 44.84 12.04 -19.82
CA PRO A 587 45.43 13.34 -19.46
C PRO A 587 44.41 14.45 -19.17
N ALA A 588 43.17 14.36 -19.68
CA ALA A 588 42.14 15.38 -19.41
C ALA A 588 41.72 15.42 -17.93
N THR A 589 41.30 16.60 -17.48
CA THR A 589 40.93 16.95 -16.10
C THR A 589 39.41 16.93 -15.84
N GLU A 590 38.64 16.37 -16.78
CA GLU A 590 37.20 16.17 -16.66
C GLU A 590 36.77 14.86 -17.32
N HIS A 591 35.68 14.28 -16.82
CA HIS A 591 35.11 13.02 -17.31
C HIS A 591 33.59 12.98 -17.10
N VAL A 592 32.88 12.22 -17.95
CA VAL A 592 31.45 11.93 -17.83
C VAL A 592 31.30 10.47 -17.44
N CYS A 593 30.86 10.19 -16.21
CA CYS A 593 30.44 8.85 -15.84
C CYS A 593 29.08 8.58 -16.47
N GLU A 594 28.95 7.47 -17.21
CA GLU A 594 27.71 7.00 -17.84
C GLU A 594 27.35 5.59 -17.37
N GLY A 595 26.21 5.05 -17.81
CA GLY A 595 25.75 3.72 -17.42
C GLY A 595 25.26 3.61 -15.97
N LEU A 596 25.07 4.73 -15.27
CA LEU A 596 24.65 4.77 -13.88
C LEU A 596 23.18 4.37 -13.71
N LYS A 597 22.83 3.96 -12.49
CA LYS A 597 21.46 3.66 -12.09
C LYS A 597 20.77 4.92 -11.55
N PRO A 598 19.50 5.20 -11.93
CA PRO A 598 18.69 6.24 -11.30
C PRO A 598 18.57 6.08 -9.78
N GLY A 599 18.50 7.20 -9.06
CA GLY A 599 18.33 7.23 -7.60
C GLY A 599 19.51 6.73 -6.74
N CYS A 600 20.50 6.06 -7.33
CA CYS A 600 21.65 5.51 -6.62
C CYS A 600 22.65 6.59 -6.20
N SER A 601 23.20 6.43 -5.00
CA SER A 601 24.37 7.20 -4.56
C SER A 601 25.65 6.56 -5.09
N TYR A 602 26.62 7.40 -5.43
CA TYR A 602 27.95 7.01 -5.90
C TYR A 602 29.02 7.83 -5.18
N GLN A 603 30.21 7.23 -5.02
CA GLN A 603 31.42 7.92 -4.60
C GLN A 603 32.44 7.92 -5.75
N SER A 604 33.10 9.05 -5.99
CA SER A 604 34.18 9.19 -6.96
C SER A 604 35.44 9.75 -6.29
N ARG A 605 36.62 9.26 -6.69
CA ARG A 605 37.93 9.76 -6.26
C ARG A 605 38.92 9.74 -7.41
N VAL A 606 39.93 10.61 -7.35
CA VAL A 606 40.91 10.80 -8.43
C VAL A 606 42.33 10.77 -7.88
N TYR A 607 43.23 10.12 -8.60
CA TYR A 607 44.68 10.27 -8.42
C TYR A 607 45.34 10.60 -9.75
N CYS A 608 46.62 10.92 -9.72
CA CYS A 608 47.41 11.20 -10.91
C CYS A 608 48.78 10.50 -10.86
N MET A 609 49.48 10.49 -11.99
CA MET A 609 50.77 9.83 -12.14
C MET A 609 51.78 10.74 -12.87
N SER A 610 52.97 10.91 -12.29
CA SER A 610 54.15 11.52 -12.94
C SER A 610 55.30 10.50 -12.97
N GLU A 611 56.47 10.90 -13.48
CA GLU A 611 57.69 10.08 -13.41
C GLU A 611 58.09 9.72 -11.97
N GLY A 612 57.82 10.61 -11.00
CA GLY A 612 58.08 10.37 -9.57
C GLY A 612 57.08 9.44 -8.87
N GLY A 613 56.03 9.00 -9.58
CA GLY A 613 55.10 7.97 -9.10
C GLY A 613 53.63 8.36 -9.12
N GLN A 614 52.84 7.66 -8.31
CA GLN A 614 51.39 7.86 -8.14
C GLN A 614 51.12 8.82 -6.96
N SER A 615 50.22 9.79 -7.16
CA SER A 615 49.76 10.64 -6.07
C SER A 615 48.92 9.88 -5.04
N PRO A 616 48.81 10.41 -3.81
CA PRO A 616 47.68 10.11 -2.95
C PRO A 616 46.34 10.35 -3.68
N LEU A 617 45.29 9.65 -3.22
CA LEU A 617 43.92 9.82 -3.69
C LEU A 617 43.35 11.17 -3.22
N SER A 618 42.52 11.80 -4.05
CA SER A 618 41.71 12.95 -3.67
C SER A 618 40.71 12.58 -2.56
N GLU A 619 40.16 13.61 -1.89
CA GLU A 619 38.90 13.46 -1.17
C GLU A 619 37.79 12.93 -2.09
N THR A 620 36.84 12.18 -1.52
CA THR A 620 35.73 11.62 -2.30
C THR A 620 34.67 12.67 -2.63
N LEU A 621 34.33 12.79 -3.92
CA LEU A 621 33.06 13.35 -4.36
C LEU A 621 31.96 12.34 -4.05
N GLN A 622 30.89 12.77 -3.38
CA GLN A 622 29.66 11.99 -3.23
C GLN A 622 28.57 12.65 -4.08
N VAL A 623 27.81 11.85 -4.82
CA VAL A 623 26.72 12.31 -5.69
C VAL A 623 25.60 11.27 -5.72
N GLN A 624 24.35 11.72 -5.72
CA GLN A 624 23.19 10.85 -5.93
C GLN A 624 22.56 11.19 -7.29
N THR A 625 22.32 10.20 -8.13
CA THR A 625 21.57 10.40 -9.37
C THR A 625 20.10 10.68 -9.04
N PRO A 626 19.40 11.55 -9.80
CA PRO A 626 17.97 11.71 -9.65
C PRO A 626 17.25 10.39 -9.98
N ALA A 627 16.14 10.13 -9.29
CA ALA A 627 15.23 9.05 -9.66
C ALA A 627 14.46 9.40 -10.93
N VAL A 628 14.02 8.39 -11.66
CA VAL A 628 13.04 8.50 -12.76
C VAL A 628 11.69 7.98 -12.30
N PRO A 629 10.57 8.30 -12.99
CA PRO A 629 9.30 7.65 -12.73
C PRO A 629 9.41 6.12 -12.87
N PRO A 630 8.57 5.33 -12.17
CA PRO A 630 8.66 3.87 -12.21
C PRO A 630 8.42 3.29 -13.61
N GLY A 631 8.84 2.04 -13.83
CA GLY A 631 8.43 1.27 -15.00
C GLY A 631 6.92 0.95 -15.02
N PRO A 632 6.39 0.41 -16.13
CA PRO A 632 5.01 -0.02 -16.20
C PRO A 632 4.73 -1.16 -15.21
N CYS A 633 3.54 -1.13 -14.58
CA CYS A 633 3.03 -2.25 -13.80
C CYS A 633 2.67 -3.44 -14.72
N GLN A 634 2.63 -4.65 -14.16
CA GLN A 634 1.84 -5.72 -14.80
C GLN A 634 0.36 -5.32 -14.80
N PRO A 635 -0.44 -5.75 -15.80
CA PRO A 635 -1.88 -5.48 -15.83
C PRO A 635 -2.59 -5.96 -14.56
N PRO A 636 -3.68 -5.27 -14.15
CA PRO A 636 -4.42 -5.65 -12.96
C PRO A 636 -5.08 -7.02 -13.17
N ARG A 637 -5.11 -7.85 -12.12
CA ARG A 637 -5.69 -9.19 -12.16
C ARG A 637 -7.00 -9.21 -11.39
N LEU A 638 -8.03 -9.85 -11.94
CA LEU A 638 -9.31 -10.04 -11.27
C LEU A 638 -9.14 -10.95 -10.03
N VAL A 639 -9.70 -10.50 -8.91
CA VAL A 639 -9.76 -11.27 -7.66
C VAL A 639 -11.15 -11.91 -7.54
N GLY A 640 -11.18 -13.24 -7.42
CA GLY A 640 -12.43 -14.01 -7.29
C GLY A 640 -13.23 -14.07 -8.59
N LYS A 641 -14.57 -14.11 -8.48
CA LYS A 641 -15.50 -14.03 -9.61
C LYS A 641 -16.03 -12.60 -9.74
N PRO A 642 -16.23 -12.07 -10.96
CA PRO A 642 -16.73 -10.72 -11.14
C PRO A 642 -18.21 -10.65 -10.71
N LYS A 643 -18.59 -9.60 -9.97
CA LYS A 643 -19.99 -9.37 -9.58
C LYS A 643 -20.71 -8.59 -10.68
N ALA A 644 -22.03 -8.47 -10.57
CA ALA A 644 -22.86 -7.78 -11.56
C ALA A 644 -22.53 -6.28 -11.72
N ARG A 645 -22.10 -5.58 -10.66
CA ARG A 645 -21.81 -4.14 -10.69
C ARG A 645 -20.48 -3.75 -10.03
N GLU A 646 -19.62 -4.73 -9.78
CA GLU A 646 -18.38 -4.57 -9.00
C GLU A 646 -17.34 -5.61 -9.46
N VAL A 647 -16.08 -5.17 -9.64
CA VAL A 647 -14.93 -6.07 -9.83
C VAL A 647 -13.82 -5.70 -8.84
N GLN A 648 -13.16 -6.72 -8.28
CA GLN A 648 -12.02 -6.54 -7.38
C GLN A 648 -10.73 -6.80 -8.16
N LEU A 649 -9.80 -5.86 -8.13
CA LEU A 649 -8.58 -5.86 -8.93
C LEU A 649 -7.37 -5.89 -8.00
N ARG A 650 -6.36 -6.70 -8.31
CA ARG A 650 -5.08 -6.73 -7.59
C ARG A 650 -3.90 -6.71 -8.57
N TRP A 651 -2.87 -5.97 -8.25
CA TRP A 651 -1.62 -5.86 -9.02
C TRP A 651 -0.40 -6.13 -8.14
N GLY A 652 0.78 -6.05 -8.73
CA GLY A 652 2.05 -5.99 -8.01
C GLY A 652 2.78 -4.67 -8.32
N PRO A 653 3.84 -4.34 -7.57
CA PRO A 653 4.71 -3.22 -7.92
C PRO A 653 5.36 -3.45 -9.30
N PRO A 654 5.77 -2.37 -9.99
CA PRO A 654 6.56 -2.48 -11.22
C PRO A 654 7.92 -3.13 -10.94
N GLN A 655 8.49 -3.83 -11.92
CA GLN A 655 9.80 -4.49 -11.78
C GLN A 655 10.98 -3.52 -11.62
N VAL A 656 10.80 -2.28 -12.04
CA VAL A 656 11.77 -1.19 -11.90
C VAL A 656 11.06 -0.04 -11.20
N ASP A 657 11.51 0.30 -9.99
CA ASP A 657 10.94 1.38 -9.18
C ASP A 657 11.37 2.78 -9.64
N GLY A 658 12.44 2.87 -10.46
CA GLY A 658 13.02 4.12 -10.95
C GLY A 658 14.06 4.74 -10.01
N GLY A 659 14.57 4.01 -9.02
CA GLY A 659 15.52 4.54 -8.03
C GLY A 659 14.83 5.27 -6.86
N SER A 660 13.58 4.94 -6.60
CA SER A 660 12.80 5.46 -5.48
C SER A 660 11.61 4.56 -5.23
N PRO A 661 11.29 4.22 -3.97
CA PRO A 661 10.10 3.43 -3.65
C PRO A 661 8.85 4.06 -4.25
N VAL A 662 8.00 3.19 -4.80
CA VAL A 662 6.68 3.55 -5.33
C VAL A 662 5.78 3.96 -4.17
N SER A 663 5.15 5.13 -4.29
CA SER A 663 4.32 5.74 -3.25
C SER A 663 2.84 5.77 -3.59
N CYS A 664 2.47 5.57 -4.86
CA CYS A 664 1.07 5.63 -5.32
C CYS A 664 0.87 4.80 -6.60
N TYR A 665 -0.34 4.27 -6.78
CA TYR A 665 -0.86 3.67 -7.99
C TYR A 665 -2.15 4.41 -8.39
N SER A 666 -2.34 4.62 -9.69
CA SER A 666 -3.55 5.17 -10.29
C SER A 666 -4.12 4.14 -11.26
N VAL A 667 -5.39 3.76 -11.09
CA VAL A 667 -6.11 2.80 -11.93
C VAL A 667 -7.20 3.51 -12.71
N GLU A 668 -7.24 3.26 -14.02
CA GLU A 668 -8.24 3.79 -14.93
C GLU A 668 -9.09 2.67 -15.55
N VAL A 669 -10.34 2.98 -15.83
CA VAL A 669 -11.28 2.13 -16.58
C VAL A 669 -11.77 2.85 -17.84
N SER A 670 -11.77 2.16 -18.98
CA SER A 670 -12.50 2.56 -20.20
C SER A 670 -13.79 1.73 -20.31
N GLY A 671 -14.87 2.36 -20.78
CA GLY A 671 -16.20 1.75 -20.84
C GLY A 671 -16.39 0.78 -22.02
N PRO A 672 -17.46 -0.05 -22.01
CA PRO A 672 -17.75 -1.04 -23.06
C PRO A 672 -18.05 -0.46 -24.45
N ALA A 673 -18.18 0.87 -24.56
CA ALA A 673 -18.50 1.58 -25.79
C ALA A 673 -17.85 2.99 -25.86
N SER A 674 -16.85 3.26 -25.03
CA SER A 674 -16.08 4.52 -25.06
C SER A 674 -14.63 4.25 -24.69
N GLU A 675 -13.69 4.76 -25.48
CA GLU A 675 -12.26 4.70 -25.16
C GLU A 675 -11.88 5.64 -24.01
N GLU A 676 -12.73 6.61 -23.66
CA GLU A 676 -12.50 7.55 -22.56
C GLU A 676 -12.20 6.81 -21.25
N SER A 677 -10.98 7.01 -20.76
CA SER A 677 -10.47 6.39 -19.55
C SER A 677 -10.74 7.28 -18.34
N ARG A 678 -11.52 6.77 -17.37
CA ARG A 678 -11.79 7.43 -16.09
C ARG A 678 -10.95 6.81 -14.97
N GLU A 679 -10.32 7.64 -14.15
CA GLU A 679 -9.67 7.18 -12.92
C GLU A 679 -10.73 6.68 -11.91
N VAL A 680 -10.47 5.50 -11.33
CA VAL A 680 -11.36 4.80 -10.39
C VAL A 680 -10.67 4.43 -9.07
N TYR A 681 -9.34 4.52 -9.01
CA TYR A 681 -8.56 4.39 -7.78
C TYR A 681 -7.29 5.21 -7.88
N GLN A 682 -6.92 5.89 -6.78
CA GLN A 682 -5.61 6.51 -6.60
C GLN A 682 -5.19 6.33 -5.13
N GLY A 683 -4.04 5.70 -4.87
CA GLY A 683 -3.58 5.39 -3.51
C GLY A 683 -2.42 4.40 -3.46
N SER A 684 -2.01 3.98 -2.27
CA SER A 684 -0.82 3.13 -2.04
C SER A 684 -1.09 1.62 -1.97
N GLU A 685 -2.35 1.18 -1.97
CA GLU A 685 -2.69 -0.25 -1.91
C GLU A 685 -2.33 -0.98 -3.20
N LEU A 686 -2.21 -2.30 -3.12
CA LEU A 686 -2.01 -3.19 -4.27
C LEU A 686 -3.30 -3.82 -4.80
N ASP A 687 -4.46 -3.47 -4.22
CA ASP A 687 -5.77 -3.78 -4.75
C ASP A 687 -6.81 -2.67 -4.58
N CYS A 688 -7.89 -2.76 -5.34
CA CYS A 688 -9.07 -1.92 -5.21
C CYS A 688 -10.34 -2.67 -5.63
N SER A 689 -11.51 -2.14 -5.26
CA SER A 689 -12.79 -2.57 -5.80
C SER A 689 -13.42 -1.47 -6.63
N VAL A 690 -13.67 -1.74 -7.92
CA VAL A 690 -14.30 -0.80 -8.85
C VAL A 690 -15.79 -1.14 -8.93
N SER A 691 -16.62 -0.27 -8.38
CA SER A 691 -18.08 -0.40 -8.32
C SER A 691 -18.78 0.55 -9.31
N GLY A 692 -20.10 0.41 -9.45
CA GLY A 692 -20.91 1.22 -10.38
C GLY A 692 -20.87 0.75 -11.84
N LEU A 693 -20.33 -0.43 -12.09
CA LEU A 693 -20.24 -1.02 -13.44
C LEU A 693 -21.60 -1.58 -13.91
N LEU A 694 -21.79 -1.69 -15.23
CA LEU A 694 -22.95 -2.31 -15.83
C LEU A 694 -22.80 -3.84 -15.90
N PRO A 695 -23.85 -4.66 -15.65
CA PRO A 695 -23.73 -6.12 -15.68
C PRO A 695 -23.61 -6.70 -17.09
N GLY A 696 -22.84 -7.79 -17.23
CA GLY A 696 -22.61 -8.44 -18.52
C GLY A 696 -21.90 -7.57 -19.56
N LYS A 697 -21.04 -6.64 -19.13
CA LYS A 697 -20.29 -5.73 -20.00
C LYS A 697 -18.79 -5.86 -19.77
N THR A 698 -18.01 -5.81 -20.84
CA THR A 698 -16.54 -5.82 -20.79
C THR A 698 -16.01 -4.41 -20.56
N TYR A 699 -15.13 -4.27 -19.58
CA TYR A 699 -14.43 -3.03 -19.24
C TYR A 699 -12.93 -3.24 -19.38
N SER A 700 -12.22 -2.24 -19.90
CA SER A 700 -10.76 -2.26 -20.04
C SER A 700 -10.12 -1.50 -18.88
N PHE A 701 -9.32 -2.18 -18.07
CA PHE A 701 -8.59 -1.61 -16.94
C PHE A 701 -7.09 -1.47 -17.24
N ARG A 702 -6.48 -0.36 -16.82
CA ARG A 702 -5.02 -0.14 -16.84
C ARG A 702 -4.58 0.59 -15.57
N LEU A 703 -3.32 0.44 -15.17
CA LEU A 703 -2.78 1.22 -14.05
C LEU A 703 -1.37 1.77 -14.30
N LYS A 704 -1.02 2.84 -13.61
CA LYS A 704 0.31 3.47 -13.59
C LYS A 704 0.79 3.62 -12.15
N ALA A 705 2.09 3.42 -11.92
CA ALA A 705 2.74 3.65 -10.62
C ALA A 705 3.37 5.05 -10.57
N ALA A 706 3.55 5.60 -9.37
CA ALA A 706 4.30 6.83 -9.13
C ALA A 706 5.29 6.69 -7.96
N ASN A 707 6.41 7.40 -8.08
CA ASN A 707 7.38 7.61 -7.00
C ASN A 707 7.66 9.12 -6.85
N LYS A 708 8.73 9.51 -6.14
CA LYS A 708 9.12 10.93 -5.94
C LYS A 708 9.41 11.72 -7.23
N ALA A 709 9.62 11.05 -8.36
CA ALA A 709 9.85 11.67 -9.68
C ALA A 709 8.57 11.78 -10.54
N GLY A 710 7.43 11.27 -10.06
CA GLY A 710 6.13 11.34 -10.73
C GLY A 710 5.60 9.99 -11.22
N PHE A 711 4.55 10.04 -12.03
CA PHE A 711 3.90 8.86 -12.63
C PHE A 711 4.72 8.28 -13.79
N GLY A 712 4.88 6.97 -13.78
CA GLY A 712 5.38 6.17 -14.90
C GLY A 712 4.32 5.91 -15.98
N PRO A 713 4.65 5.13 -17.02
CA PRO A 713 3.69 4.71 -18.03
C PRO A 713 2.63 3.78 -17.44
N PHE A 714 1.51 3.66 -18.15
CA PHE A 714 0.50 2.65 -17.83
C PHE A 714 0.98 1.22 -18.14
N SER A 715 0.40 0.26 -17.45
CA SER A 715 0.37 -1.15 -17.84
C SER A 715 -0.33 -1.34 -19.20
N GLU A 716 -0.10 -2.51 -19.79
CA GLU A 716 -1.04 -3.05 -20.78
C GLU A 716 -2.46 -3.12 -20.22
N ARG A 717 -3.45 -3.08 -21.12
CA ARG A 717 -4.88 -3.17 -20.75
C ARG A 717 -5.25 -4.59 -20.32
N CYS A 718 -6.12 -4.71 -19.31
CA CYS A 718 -6.79 -5.94 -18.92
C CYS A 718 -8.29 -5.80 -19.16
N GLU A 719 -8.85 -6.63 -20.05
CA GLU A 719 -10.30 -6.69 -20.28
C GLU A 719 -10.97 -7.64 -19.30
N ILE A 720 -12.00 -7.14 -18.60
CA ILE A 720 -12.77 -7.90 -17.62
C ILE A 720 -14.26 -7.70 -17.90
N THR A 721 -14.98 -8.79 -18.18
CA THR A 721 -16.44 -8.80 -18.25
C THR A 721 -17.04 -8.90 -16.84
N THR A 722 -17.94 -7.99 -16.50
CA THR A 722 -18.72 -8.06 -15.25
C THR A 722 -19.60 -9.31 -15.21
N GLY A 723 -19.95 -9.75 -14.00
CA GLY A 723 -20.88 -10.87 -13.83
C GLY A 723 -22.26 -10.54 -14.44
N PRO A 724 -23.07 -11.57 -14.76
CA PRO A 724 -24.44 -11.33 -15.18
C PRO A 724 -25.26 -10.74 -14.02
N GLY A 725 -26.16 -9.82 -14.34
CA GLY A 725 -27.16 -9.29 -13.42
C GLY A 725 -28.56 -9.79 -13.76
N ALA A 726 -29.50 -9.63 -12.83
CA ALA A 726 -30.93 -9.77 -13.14
C ALA A 726 -31.33 -8.82 -14.29
N PRO A 727 -32.38 -9.13 -15.08
CA PRO A 727 -32.77 -8.31 -16.22
C PRO A 727 -33.15 -6.88 -15.79
N GLU A 728 -33.07 -5.93 -16.73
CA GLU A 728 -33.58 -4.58 -16.48
C GLU A 728 -35.11 -4.57 -16.35
N GLN A 729 -35.65 -3.44 -15.84
CA GLN A 729 -37.08 -3.23 -15.72
C GLN A 729 -37.76 -3.42 -17.08
N CYS A 730 -38.84 -4.21 -17.12
CA CYS A 730 -39.64 -4.32 -18.33
C CYS A 730 -40.29 -2.96 -18.64
N LYS A 731 -40.40 -2.61 -19.93
CA LYS A 731 -41.27 -1.50 -20.35
C LYS A 731 -42.70 -1.75 -19.87
N ALA A 732 -43.44 -0.67 -19.64
CA ALA A 732 -44.87 -0.71 -19.35
C ALA A 732 -45.61 -1.58 -20.41
N PRO A 733 -46.32 -2.65 -20.03
CA PRO A 733 -46.91 -3.59 -20.97
C PRO A 733 -48.06 -2.96 -21.78
N LEU A 734 -48.10 -3.26 -23.07
CA LEU A 734 -49.16 -2.81 -23.97
C LEU A 734 -50.42 -3.64 -23.71
N THR A 735 -51.55 -2.97 -23.45
CA THR A 735 -52.85 -3.62 -23.24
C THR A 735 -53.77 -3.39 -24.44
N THR A 736 -54.62 -4.36 -24.75
CA THR A 736 -55.58 -4.26 -25.86
C THR A 736 -56.86 -5.02 -25.52
N CYS A 737 -57.96 -4.29 -25.36
CA CYS A 737 -59.26 -4.86 -25.06
C CYS A 737 -59.85 -5.55 -26.32
N LYS A 738 -59.93 -6.89 -26.30
CA LYS A 738 -60.59 -7.67 -27.37
C LYS A 738 -62.11 -7.70 -27.22
N SER A 739 -62.62 -7.58 -25.99
CA SER A 739 -64.05 -7.54 -25.69
C SER A 739 -64.29 -6.92 -24.30
N PRO A 740 -65.55 -6.66 -23.89
CA PRO A 740 -65.88 -6.27 -22.51
C PRO A 740 -65.45 -7.26 -21.41
N SER A 741 -65.01 -8.47 -21.77
CA SER A 741 -64.57 -9.51 -20.83
C SER A 741 -63.19 -10.11 -21.15
N CYS A 742 -62.42 -9.51 -22.07
CA CYS A 742 -61.13 -10.01 -22.53
C CYS A 742 -60.15 -8.89 -22.88
N VAL A 743 -58.96 -8.96 -22.29
CA VAL A 743 -57.83 -8.04 -22.55
C VAL A 743 -56.59 -8.86 -22.85
N VAL A 744 -55.90 -8.54 -23.94
CA VAL A 744 -54.55 -9.05 -24.20
C VAL A 744 -53.53 -8.08 -23.61
N VAL A 745 -52.53 -8.62 -22.94
CA VAL A 745 -51.36 -7.90 -22.42
C VAL A 745 -50.13 -8.40 -23.18
N CYS A 746 -49.35 -7.49 -23.75
CA CYS A 746 -48.12 -7.77 -24.51
C CYS A 746 -46.94 -7.00 -23.95
N TRP A 747 -45.74 -7.57 -24.03
CA TRP A 747 -44.51 -6.95 -23.53
C TRP A 747 -43.30 -7.29 -24.39
N GLU A 748 -42.21 -6.54 -24.21
CA GLU A 748 -40.93 -6.75 -24.87
C GLU A 748 -39.92 -7.41 -23.92
N THR A 749 -38.88 -8.05 -24.48
CA THR A 749 -37.74 -8.53 -23.68
C THR A 749 -36.87 -7.33 -23.24
N PRO A 750 -36.65 -7.11 -21.93
CA PRO A 750 -35.75 -6.06 -21.46
C PRO A 750 -34.27 -6.44 -21.68
N ALA A 751 -33.36 -5.52 -21.41
CA ALA A 751 -31.93 -5.81 -21.49
C ALA A 751 -31.54 -6.97 -20.55
N SER A 752 -30.82 -7.94 -21.10
CA SER A 752 -30.53 -9.23 -20.48
C SER A 752 -29.42 -9.18 -19.42
N ASN A 753 -28.70 -8.05 -19.29
CA ASN A 753 -27.66 -7.85 -18.28
C ASN A 753 -26.60 -8.97 -18.21
N GLY A 754 -26.29 -9.59 -19.36
CA GLY A 754 -25.29 -10.65 -19.50
C GLY A 754 -25.82 -12.08 -19.45
N ALA A 755 -27.09 -12.31 -19.14
CA ALA A 755 -27.69 -13.64 -19.11
C ALA A 755 -29.10 -13.64 -19.74
N PRO A 756 -29.40 -14.57 -20.68
CA PRO A 756 -30.66 -14.55 -21.43
C PRO A 756 -31.88 -14.63 -20.51
N VAL A 757 -32.91 -13.85 -20.83
CA VAL A 757 -34.22 -13.90 -20.14
C VAL A 757 -34.88 -15.25 -20.43
N THR A 758 -35.27 -15.97 -19.39
CA THR A 758 -35.84 -17.33 -19.46
C THR A 758 -37.32 -17.39 -19.11
N GLU A 759 -37.83 -16.42 -18.35
CA GLU A 759 -39.20 -16.40 -17.84
C GLU A 759 -39.68 -14.95 -17.68
N PHE A 760 -40.96 -14.71 -17.92
CA PHE A 760 -41.68 -13.50 -17.54
C PHE A 760 -42.77 -13.84 -16.53
N ARG A 761 -43.03 -12.91 -15.59
CA ARG A 761 -44.08 -13.01 -14.58
C ARG A 761 -45.01 -11.82 -14.69
N LEU A 762 -46.28 -12.06 -15.00
CA LEU A 762 -47.32 -11.04 -15.12
C LEU A 762 -48.21 -11.05 -13.88
N GLU A 763 -48.28 -9.91 -13.20
CA GLU A 763 -49.28 -9.67 -12.17
C GLU A 763 -50.47 -8.87 -12.73
N TRP A 764 -51.67 -9.19 -12.25
CA TRP A 764 -52.94 -8.60 -12.65
C TRP A 764 -53.84 -8.39 -11.43
N GLY A 765 -54.57 -7.28 -11.36
CA GLY A 765 -55.54 -7.02 -10.29
C GLY A 765 -56.60 -6.00 -10.71
N ALA A 766 -57.76 -6.01 -10.06
CA ALA A 766 -58.72 -4.91 -10.17
C ALA A 766 -58.14 -3.63 -9.54
N ALA A 767 -58.57 -2.44 -9.99
CA ALA A 767 -58.01 -1.16 -9.53
C ALA A 767 -58.10 -0.91 -8.01
N GLU A 768 -59.06 -1.55 -7.34
CA GLU A 768 -59.31 -1.47 -5.89
C GLU A 768 -58.79 -2.70 -5.11
N GLY A 769 -58.14 -3.66 -5.79
CA GLY A 769 -57.72 -4.94 -5.22
C GLY A 769 -56.21 -5.14 -5.23
N THR A 770 -55.75 -6.22 -4.59
CA THR A 770 -54.34 -6.65 -4.69
C THR A 770 -54.06 -7.29 -6.05
N MET A 771 -52.91 -6.94 -6.65
CA MET A 771 -52.43 -7.63 -7.85
C MET A 771 -51.97 -9.05 -7.49
N GLN A 772 -52.23 -10.02 -8.35
CA GLN A 772 -51.90 -11.43 -8.18
C GLN A 772 -51.16 -11.95 -9.41
N LEU A 773 -50.22 -12.89 -9.20
CA LEU A 773 -49.50 -13.54 -10.30
C LEU A 773 -50.47 -14.38 -11.14
N CYS A 774 -50.64 -14.01 -12.41
CA CYS A 774 -51.59 -14.65 -13.32
C CYS A 774 -50.92 -15.41 -14.49
N TYR A 775 -49.66 -15.08 -14.81
CA TYR A 775 -48.86 -15.82 -15.78
C TYR A 775 -47.39 -15.89 -15.35
N SER A 776 -46.78 -17.05 -15.60
CA SER A 776 -45.35 -17.35 -15.46
C SER A 776 -44.93 -18.18 -16.67
N GLY A 777 -43.87 -17.77 -17.38
CA GLY A 777 -43.34 -18.50 -18.54
C GLY A 777 -42.67 -17.62 -19.60
N PRO A 778 -42.19 -18.18 -20.71
CA PRO A 778 -41.33 -17.48 -21.67
C PRO A 778 -42.07 -16.63 -22.73
N ALA A 779 -43.41 -16.57 -22.72
CA ALA A 779 -44.16 -15.83 -23.73
C ALA A 779 -44.06 -14.30 -23.55
N LEU A 780 -44.24 -13.57 -24.65
CA LEU A 780 -44.29 -12.10 -24.70
C LEU A 780 -45.72 -11.53 -24.71
N SER A 781 -46.72 -12.38 -24.53
CA SER A 781 -48.14 -11.98 -24.50
C SER A 781 -48.99 -12.96 -23.71
N HIS A 782 -50.01 -12.46 -23.02
CA HIS A 782 -51.02 -13.25 -22.32
C HIS A 782 -52.43 -12.70 -22.56
N GLU A 783 -53.43 -13.58 -22.67
CA GLU A 783 -54.83 -13.23 -22.95
C GLU A 783 -55.70 -13.47 -21.73
N MET A 784 -56.02 -12.39 -21.01
CA MET A 784 -56.86 -12.41 -19.81
C MET A 784 -58.34 -12.53 -20.20
N LYS A 785 -59.09 -13.41 -19.51
CA LYS A 785 -60.49 -13.76 -19.84
C LYS A 785 -61.38 -13.76 -18.61
N GLY A 786 -62.69 -13.60 -18.81
CA GLY A 786 -63.67 -13.59 -17.72
C GLY A 786 -63.70 -12.28 -16.93
N LEU A 787 -63.19 -11.20 -17.52
CA LEU A 787 -63.20 -9.87 -16.90
C LEU A 787 -64.61 -9.30 -16.84
N LEU A 788 -64.83 -8.39 -15.88
CA LEU A 788 -66.08 -7.66 -15.74
C LEU A 788 -66.09 -6.46 -16.70
N PRO A 789 -67.18 -6.18 -17.43
CA PRO A 789 -67.32 -4.99 -18.27
C PRO A 789 -67.16 -3.68 -17.50
N ALA A 790 -66.71 -2.63 -18.20
CA ALA A 790 -66.48 -1.28 -17.67
C ALA A 790 -65.53 -1.17 -16.45
N THR A 791 -64.85 -2.27 -16.08
CA THR A 791 -64.04 -2.38 -14.87
C THR A 791 -62.59 -2.07 -15.17
N SER A 792 -61.94 -1.35 -14.26
CA SER A 792 -60.54 -0.95 -14.35
C SER A 792 -59.63 -1.98 -13.69
N TYR A 793 -58.54 -2.33 -14.37
CA TYR A 793 -57.56 -3.33 -13.95
C TYR A 793 -56.13 -2.81 -14.13
N PHE A 794 -55.25 -3.11 -13.18
CA PHE A 794 -53.82 -2.90 -13.31
C PHE A 794 -53.12 -4.18 -13.75
N CYS A 795 -52.08 -4.03 -14.57
CA CYS A 795 -51.15 -5.10 -14.90
C CYS A 795 -49.69 -4.63 -14.88
N ARG A 796 -48.77 -5.51 -14.48
CA ARG A 796 -47.33 -5.26 -14.49
C ARG A 796 -46.55 -6.54 -14.73
N VAL A 797 -45.41 -6.45 -15.41
CA VAL A 797 -44.61 -7.62 -15.80
C VAL A 797 -43.16 -7.47 -15.37
N GLN A 798 -42.55 -8.55 -14.90
CA GLN A 798 -41.10 -8.64 -14.63
C GLN A 798 -40.47 -9.78 -15.42
N ALA A 799 -39.18 -9.65 -15.73
CA ALA A 799 -38.38 -10.65 -16.42
C ALA A 799 -37.43 -11.37 -15.45
N VAL A 800 -37.08 -12.61 -15.75
CA VAL A 800 -36.19 -13.46 -14.94
C VAL A 800 -35.10 -14.06 -15.83
N ASN A 801 -33.87 -14.11 -15.33
CA ASN A 801 -32.77 -14.87 -15.92
C ASN A 801 -32.03 -15.69 -14.83
N VAL A 802 -30.98 -16.41 -15.20
CA VAL A 802 -30.19 -17.24 -14.26
C VAL A 802 -29.43 -16.44 -13.17
N ALA A 803 -29.36 -15.12 -13.28
CA ALA A 803 -28.78 -14.24 -12.26
C ALA A 803 -29.82 -13.63 -11.30
N GLY A 804 -31.11 -13.71 -11.63
CA GLY A 804 -32.20 -13.33 -10.72
C GLY A 804 -33.47 -12.84 -11.41
N VAL A 805 -34.40 -12.36 -10.58
CA VAL A 805 -35.64 -11.69 -10.97
C VAL A 805 -35.37 -10.19 -11.10
N GLY A 806 -35.67 -9.61 -12.27
CA GLY A 806 -35.62 -8.17 -12.50
C GLY A 806 -36.84 -7.46 -11.90
N PRO A 807 -36.83 -6.12 -11.76
CA PRO A 807 -37.97 -5.39 -11.21
C PRO A 807 -39.18 -5.41 -12.15
N PHE A 808 -40.38 -5.34 -11.57
CA PHE A 808 -41.63 -5.13 -12.30
C PHE A 808 -41.61 -3.83 -13.10
N SER A 809 -42.22 -3.86 -14.27
CA SER A 809 -42.62 -2.68 -15.03
C SER A 809 -43.47 -1.73 -14.19
N GLU A 810 -43.55 -0.48 -14.63
CA GLU A 810 -44.63 0.40 -14.24
C GLU A 810 -45.99 -0.28 -14.47
N ALA A 811 -46.93 -0.03 -13.55
CA ALA A 811 -48.25 -0.64 -13.57
C ALA A 811 -49.17 0.07 -14.57
N VAL A 812 -49.60 -0.65 -15.60
CA VAL A 812 -50.49 -0.13 -16.64
C VAL A 812 -51.93 -0.34 -16.23
N LEU A 813 -52.66 0.77 -16.13
CA LEU A 813 -54.11 0.77 -16.00
C LEU A 813 -54.75 0.50 -17.37
N CYS A 814 -55.67 -0.46 -17.41
CA CYS A 814 -56.54 -0.70 -18.55
C CYS A 814 -58.00 -0.82 -18.08
N GLN A 815 -58.95 -0.40 -18.90
CA GLN A 815 -60.37 -0.51 -18.59
C GLN A 815 -61.06 -1.34 -19.68
N THR A 816 -61.81 -2.36 -19.27
CA THR A 816 -62.65 -3.10 -20.21
C THR A 816 -63.75 -2.17 -20.75
N PRO A 817 -64.12 -2.26 -22.04
CA PRO A 817 -65.21 -1.45 -22.56
C PRO A 817 -66.55 -1.82 -21.88
N CYS A 818 -67.51 -0.90 -21.93
CA CYS A 818 -68.87 -1.16 -21.47
C CYS A 818 -69.55 -2.27 -22.31
N SER A 819 -70.59 -2.89 -21.75
CA SER A 819 -71.35 -3.97 -22.42
C SER A 819 -72.85 -3.67 -22.42
N VAL A 820 -73.63 -4.47 -23.15
CA VAL A 820 -75.09 -4.54 -22.99
C VAL A 820 -75.45 -5.01 -21.57
N PRO A 821 -76.64 -4.68 -21.03
CA PRO A 821 -76.99 -5.01 -19.65
C PRO A 821 -77.05 -6.52 -19.37
N ALA A 822 -76.98 -6.90 -18.10
CA ALA A 822 -77.18 -8.28 -17.67
C ALA A 822 -78.64 -8.76 -17.88
N ALA A 823 -78.85 -10.07 -17.84
CA ALA A 823 -80.19 -10.67 -17.81
C ALA A 823 -80.96 -10.23 -16.55
N ILE A 824 -82.28 -10.02 -16.68
CA ILE A 824 -83.16 -9.77 -15.54
C ILE A 824 -83.44 -11.11 -14.85
N THR A 825 -83.04 -11.23 -13.58
CA THR A 825 -83.17 -12.46 -12.80
C THR A 825 -84.51 -12.58 -12.09
N ASN A 826 -84.99 -11.49 -11.49
CA ASN A 826 -86.17 -11.48 -10.61
C ASN A 826 -87.33 -10.70 -11.27
N ILE A 827 -88.46 -11.37 -11.53
CA ILE A 827 -89.70 -10.74 -12.03
C ILE A 827 -90.86 -11.23 -11.15
N TYR A 828 -91.66 -10.31 -10.63
CA TYR A 828 -92.71 -10.58 -9.64
C TYR A 828 -93.97 -9.73 -9.89
N GLN A 829 -95.10 -10.18 -9.33
CA GLN A 829 -96.34 -9.42 -9.38
C GLN A 829 -96.22 -8.17 -8.50
N GLN A 830 -96.57 -7.01 -9.06
CA GLN A 830 -96.69 -5.75 -8.34
C GLN A 830 -97.79 -5.85 -7.27
N GLN A 831 -97.51 -5.47 -6.01
CA GLN A 831 -98.50 -5.55 -4.92
C GLN A 831 -99.44 -4.34 -4.81
N GLN A 832 -98.95 -3.14 -5.18
CA GLN A 832 -99.74 -1.90 -5.16
C GLN A 832 -100.10 -1.49 -6.59
N HIS A 833 -101.39 -1.50 -6.91
CA HIS A 833 -101.87 -1.23 -8.26
C HIS A 833 -102.48 0.18 -8.41
N PRO A 834 -102.36 0.82 -9.60
CA PRO A 834 -103.01 2.10 -9.89
C PRO A 834 -104.55 1.94 -9.96
N PRO A 835 -105.34 3.02 -9.78
CA PRO A 835 -106.80 2.94 -9.65
C PRO A 835 -107.55 2.43 -10.89
N PHE A 836 -106.92 2.38 -12.06
CA PHE A 836 -107.47 1.79 -13.28
C PHE A 836 -107.22 0.27 -13.40
N TYR A 837 -106.54 -0.36 -12.44
CA TYR A 837 -106.19 -1.77 -12.51
C TYR A 837 -107.39 -2.68 -12.22
N SER A 838 -107.79 -3.45 -13.23
CA SER A 838 -108.69 -4.59 -13.06
C SER A 838 -107.87 -5.88 -13.07
N PRO A 839 -107.89 -6.71 -11.99
CA PRO A 839 -107.15 -7.98 -11.97
C PRO A 839 -107.68 -9.00 -12.98
N SER A 840 -108.85 -8.75 -13.58
CA SER A 840 -109.44 -9.56 -14.65
C SER A 840 -108.93 -9.17 -16.05
N THR A 841 -108.32 -8.00 -16.24
CA THR A 841 -107.90 -7.51 -17.58
C THR A 841 -106.51 -6.86 -17.61
N CYS A 842 -105.81 -6.82 -16.47
CA CYS A 842 -104.48 -6.25 -16.34
C CYS A 842 -103.55 -7.19 -15.57
N LEU A 843 -102.24 -7.10 -15.83
CA LEU A 843 -101.17 -7.72 -15.03
C LEU A 843 -100.15 -6.65 -14.64
N GLY A 844 -99.85 -6.54 -13.35
CA GLY A 844 -98.85 -5.61 -12.83
C GLY A 844 -97.52 -6.32 -12.60
N LEU A 845 -96.49 -5.91 -13.35
CA LEU A 845 -95.13 -6.43 -13.28
C LEU A 845 -94.22 -5.51 -12.49
N SER A 846 -93.30 -6.11 -11.73
CA SER A 846 -92.16 -5.46 -11.10
C SER A 846 -90.95 -6.37 -11.21
N TRP A 847 -89.76 -5.80 -11.35
CA TRP A 847 -88.50 -6.55 -11.40
C TRP A 847 -87.37 -5.74 -10.76
N ASP A 848 -86.24 -6.40 -10.55
CA ASP A 848 -85.04 -5.75 -10.02
C ASP A 848 -84.17 -5.28 -11.21
N PRO A 849 -83.64 -4.04 -11.21
CA PRO A 849 -82.79 -3.55 -12.29
C PRO A 849 -81.52 -4.42 -12.43
N PRO A 850 -81.21 -4.93 -13.64
CA PRO A 850 -80.01 -5.73 -13.86
C PRO A 850 -78.73 -4.87 -13.85
N CYS A 851 -77.57 -5.53 -13.77
CA CYS A 851 -76.29 -4.82 -13.89
C CYS A 851 -76.20 -4.12 -15.25
N HIS A 852 -75.84 -2.83 -15.23
CA HIS A 852 -75.84 -1.95 -16.39
C HIS A 852 -74.49 -1.92 -17.15
N HIS A 853 -73.47 -2.61 -16.64
CA HIS A 853 -72.18 -2.82 -17.34
C HIS A 853 -71.53 -1.53 -17.90
N GLY A 854 -71.59 -0.44 -17.13
CA GLY A 854 -71.01 0.86 -17.46
C GLY A 854 -71.76 1.74 -18.47
N SER A 855 -72.94 1.33 -18.96
CA SER A 855 -73.83 2.22 -19.71
C SER A 855 -75.26 2.14 -19.16
N PRO A 856 -75.87 3.28 -18.76
CA PRO A 856 -77.15 3.29 -18.05
C PRO A 856 -78.28 2.66 -18.88
N ILE A 857 -79.15 1.92 -18.20
CA ILE A 857 -80.32 1.31 -18.83
C ILE A 857 -81.26 2.43 -19.31
N THR A 858 -81.56 2.43 -20.61
CA THR A 858 -82.41 3.41 -21.28
C THR A 858 -83.87 2.97 -21.33
N SER A 859 -84.11 1.67 -21.43
CA SER A 859 -85.42 1.08 -21.67
C SER A 859 -85.45 -0.41 -21.32
N TYR A 860 -86.66 -0.95 -21.19
CA TYR A 860 -86.91 -2.38 -21.09
C TYR A 860 -87.85 -2.81 -22.22
N LEU A 861 -87.64 -4.01 -22.78
CA LEU A 861 -88.52 -4.63 -23.76
C LEU A 861 -89.19 -5.84 -23.11
N ILE A 862 -90.51 -5.79 -23.00
CA ILE A 862 -91.37 -6.84 -22.45
C ILE A 862 -91.99 -7.62 -23.60
N ASP A 863 -91.66 -8.90 -23.70
CA ASP A 863 -92.23 -9.82 -24.69
C ASP A 863 -93.32 -10.70 -24.03
N LEU A 864 -94.43 -10.87 -24.75
CA LEU A 864 -95.66 -11.58 -24.37
C LEU A 864 -95.95 -12.78 -25.28
N GLY A 865 -95.07 -13.08 -26.25
CA GLY A 865 -95.19 -14.18 -27.21
C GLY A 865 -96.22 -13.94 -28.32
N GLU A 866 -97.50 -13.82 -27.95
CA GLU A 866 -98.62 -13.69 -28.89
C GLU A 866 -99.01 -12.23 -29.17
N ARG A 867 -98.23 -11.26 -28.68
CA ARG A 867 -98.38 -9.82 -28.92
C ARG A 867 -97.03 -9.20 -29.27
N GLN A 868 -97.05 -8.09 -30.01
CA GLN A 868 -95.83 -7.32 -30.27
C GLN A 868 -95.16 -6.91 -28.94
N PRO A 869 -93.82 -7.01 -28.82
CA PRO A 869 -93.13 -6.64 -27.59
C PRO A 869 -93.29 -5.15 -27.26
N VAL A 870 -93.53 -4.85 -25.98
CA VAL A 870 -93.74 -3.49 -25.48
C VAL A 870 -92.42 -2.94 -24.98
N VAL A 871 -91.93 -1.87 -25.61
CA VAL A 871 -90.78 -1.11 -25.12
C VAL A 871 -91.26 0.00 -24.18
N ILE A 872 -90.65 0.07 -23.00
CA ILE A 872 -90.93 1.06 -21.95
C ILE A 872 -89.65 1.78 -21.55
N GLY A 873 -89.76 2.96 -20.92
CA GLY A 873 -88.63 3.71 -20.40
C GLY A 873 -87.88 3.01 -19.24
N PRO A 874 -86.93 3.69 -18.57
CA PRO A 874 -86.05 3.09 -17.58
C PRO A 874 -86.72 2.91 -16.20
N VAL A 875 -87.91 2.31 -16.18
CA VAL A 875 -88.71 2.02 -15.00
C VAL A 875 -88.76 0.52 -14.75
N SER A 876 -88.62 0.09 -13.49
CA SER A 876 -88.59 -1.32 -13.11
C SER A 876 -89.98 -1.94 -12.83
N LYS A 877 -91.05 -1.24 -13.24
CA LYS A 877 -92.46 -1.58 -12.98
C LYS A 877 -93.34 -1.19 -14.16
N HIS A 878 -94.28 -2.04 -14.53
CA HIS A 878 -95.21 -1.76 -15.63
C HIS A 878 -96.54 -2.54 -15.48
N VAL A 879 -97.65 -1.93 -15.89
CA VAL A 879 -98.97 -2.58 -15.89
C VAL A 879 -99.42 -2.84 -17.32
N ILE A 880 -99.43 -4.10 -17.71
CA ILE A 880 -99.96 -4.54 -19.01
C ILE A 880 -101.48 -4.52 -18.93
N GLN A 881 -102.13 -3.89 -19.91
CA GLN A 881 -103.59 -3.71 -19.98
C GLN A 881 -104.22 -4.53 -21.14
N ASN A 882 -105.55 -4.49 -21.23
CA ASN A 882 -106.33 -5.11 -22.32
C ASN A 882 -106.01 -6.59 -22.52
N LEU A 883 -105.86 -7.33 -21.41
CA LEU A 883 -105.72 -8.77 -21.38
C LEU A 883 -107.10 -9.43 -21.27
N GLN A 884 -107.27 -10.60 -21.87
CA GLN A 884 -108.47 -11.42 -21.68
C GLN A 884 -108.55 -11.95 -20.24
N PRO A 885 -109.75 -11.99 -19.62
CA PRO A 885 -109.98 -12.65 -18.33
C PRO A 885 -109.64 -14.14 -18.31
N ASP A 886 -109.36 -14.65 -17.11
CA ASP A 886 -108.99 -16.03 -16.81
C ASP A 886 -107.89 -16.66 -17.71
N THR A 887 -107.06 -15.84 -18.35
CA THR A 887 -106.10 -16.26 -19.38
C THR A 887 -104.68 -16.27 -18.82
N SER A 888 -103.88 -17.28 -19.22
CA SER A 888 -102.46 -17.39 -18.83
C SER A 888 -101.54 -16.79 -19.89
N TYR A 889 -100.71 -15.84 -19.50
CA TYR A 889 -99.69 -15.20 -20.33
C TYR A 889 -98.29 -15.72 -19.95
N ARG A 890 -97.41 -15.80 -20.95
CA ARG A 890 -95.97 -16.06 -20.78
C ARG A 890 -95.23 -14.75 -21.04
N ILE A 891 -94.31 -14.39 -20.16
CA ILE A 891 -93.69 -13.06 -20.12
C ILE A 891 -92.18 -13.22 -19.98
N ARG A 892 -91.39 -12.49 -20.78
CA ARG A 892 -89.94 -12.33 -20.59
C ARG A 892 -89.55 -10.87 -20.84
N ILE A 893 -88.53 -10.39 -20.15
CA ILE A 893 -88.10 -8.98 -20.19
C ILE A 893 -86.60 -8.92 -20.47
N GLN A 894 -86.17 -8.02 -21.35
CA GLN A 894 -84.76 -7.67 -21.53
C GLN A 894 -84.54 -6.18 -21.27
N ALA A 895 -83.35 -5.82 -20.76
CA ALA A 895 -82.93 -4.44 -20.54
C ALA A 895 -82.08 -3.95 -21.71
N LEU A 896 -82.22 -2.68 -22.08
CA LEU A 896 -81.49 -2.03 -23.17
C LEU A 896 -80.69 -0.86 -22.63
N ASN A 897 -79.46 -0.68 -23.10
CA ASN A 897 -78.66 0.54 -22.90
C ASN A 897 -78.19 1.08 -24.26
N SER A 898 -77.29 2.09 -24.26
CA SER A 898 -76.80 2.70 -25.50
C SER A 898 -76.03 1.76 -26.45
N LEU A 899 -75.62 0.57 -25.97
CA LEU A 899 -74.94 -0.46 -26.76
C LEU A 899 -75.91 -1.51 -27.33
N GLY A 900 -77.19 -1.45 -26.97
CA GLY A 900 -78.24 -2.36 -27.45
C GLY A 900 -78.91 -3.17 -26.34
N ALA A 901 -79.52 -4.28 -26.72
CA ALA A 901 -80.26 -5.16 -25.83
C ALA A 901 -79.34 -6.18 -25.13
N GLY A 902 -79.49 -6.29 -23.81
CA GLY A 902 -79.03 -7.44 -23.05
C GLY A 902 -79.91 -8.68 -23.30
N PRO A 903 -79.51 -9.86 -22.80
CA PRO A 903 -80.30 -11.08 -22.93
C PRO A 903 -81.65 -10.99 -22.19
N PHE A 904 -82.65 -11.68 -22.73
CA PHE A 904 -83.94 -11.89 -22.07
C PHE A 904 -83.81 -12.62 -20.71
N SER A 905 -84.70 -12.26 -19.79
CA SER A 905 -84.98 -13.01 -18.58
C SER A 905 -85.41 -14.44 -18.85
N HIS A 906 -85.42 -15.25 -17.79
CA HIS A 906 -86.23 -16.46 -17.77
C HIS A 906 -87.72 -16.13 -18.01
N MET A 907 -88.49 -17.11 -18.49
CA MET A 907 -89.88 -16.92 -18.88
C MET A 907 -90.84 -17.17 -17.70
N VAL A 908 -91.57 -16.14 -17.29
CA VAL A 908 -92.54 -16.18 -16.19
C VAL A 908 -93.96 -16.41 -16.72
N LYS A 909 -94.77 -17.20 -16.01
CA LYS A 909 -96.19 -17.43 -16.33
C LYS A 909 -97.09 -16.72 -15.32
N MET A 910 -98.04 -15.92 -15.79
CA MET A 910 -99.01 -15.19 -14.96
C MET A 910 -100.43 -15.40 -15.51
N LYS A 911 -101.45 -15.34 -14.64
CA LYS A 911 -102.86 -15.53 -15.01
C LYS A 911 -103.71 -14.34 -14.56
N THR A 912 -104.56 -13.82 -15.44
CA THR A 912 -105.63 -12.87 -15.07
C THR A 912 -106.75 -13.57 -14.30
N LYS A 913 -107.52 -12.83 -13.50
CA LYS A 913 -108.71 -13.35 -12.80
C LYS A 913 -109.94 -13.48 -13.73
N PRO A 914 -110.97 -14.26 -13.33
CA PRO A 914 -112.31 -14.18 -13.95
C PRO A 914 -112.98 -12.81 -13.70
N LEU A 915 -114.14 -12.58 -14.31
CA LEU A 915 -114.98 -11.39 -14.09
C LEU A 915 -115.84 -11.50 -12.80
N PRO A 916 -116.25 -10.39 -12.17
CA PRO A 916 -117.24 -10.39 -11.08
C PRO A 916 -118.64 -10.88 -11.52
N PRO A 917 -119.48 -11.40 -10.60
CA PRO A 917 -120.77 -11.99 -10.95
C PRO A 917 -121.91 -10.94 -11.03
N GLN A 918 -122.97 -11.28 -11.76
CA GLN A 918 -124.22 -10.50 -11.83
C GLN A 918 -125.14 -10.81 -10.62
N PRO A 919 -126.04 -9.89 -10.22
CA PRO A 919 -126.97 -10.11 -9.09
C PRO A 919 -128.09 -11.12 -9.42
N PRO A 920 -128.48 -11.99 -8.47
CA PRO A 920 -129.58 -12.93 -8.65
C PRO A 920 -130.96 -12.27 -8.48
N ARG A 921 -131.99 -12.94 -9.00
CA ARG A 921 -133.41 -12.56 -8.87
C ARG A 921 -133.95 -12.84 -7.46
N LEU A 922 -134.85 -12.01 -6.95
CA LEU A 922 -135.49 -12.13 -5.62
C LEU A 922 -137.01 -12.31 -5.74
N GLU A 923 -137.58 -13.27 -5.02
CA GLU A 923 -139.00 -13.65 -5.08
C GLU A 923 -139.58 -13.90 -3.68
N CYS A 924 -140.90 -13.72 -3.50
CA CYS A 924 -141.61 -14.02 -2.26
C CYS A 924 -142.53 -15.24 -2.46
N THR A 925 -142.31 -16.29 -1.66
CA THR A 925 -142.85 -17.65 -1.87
C THR A 925 -143.98 -18.04 -0.92
N ALA A 926 -144.18 -17.30 0.17
CA ALA A 926 -145.28 -17.50 1.11
C ALA A 926 -145.53 -16.22 1.91
N PHE A 927 -146.79 -15.95 2.26
CA PHE A 927 -147.19 -14.79 3.07
C PHE A 927 -148.34 -15.14 4.02
N SER A 928 -148.43 -14.42 5.13
CA SER A 928 -149.58 -14.40 6.05
C SER A 928 -149.79 -12.98 6.56
N HIS A 929 -150.85 -12.74 7.34
CA HIS A 929 -151.12 -11.42 7.93
C HIS A 929 -150.01 -10.93 8.92
N GLN A 930 -148.97 -11.75 9.20
CA GLN A 930 -147.80 -11.37 10.02
C GLN A 930 -146.43 -11.83 9.50
N THR A 931 -146.32 -12.48 8.33
CA THR A 931 -145.03 -13.05 7.84
C THR A 931 -144.88 -13.02 6.31
N LEU A 932 -143.62 -12.99 5.84
CA LEU A 932 -143.22 -13.11 4.43
C LEU A 932 -142.02 -14.09 4.31
N ARG A 933 -141.92 -14.86 3.23
CA ARG A 933 -140.77 -15.76 2.98
C ARG A 933 -140.13 -15.50 1.61
N LEU A 934 -138.88 -15.08 1.62
CA LEU A 934 -138.09 -14.70 0.44
C LEU A 934 -137.24 -15.87 -0.07
N LYS A 935 -137.00 -15.91 -1.38
CA LYS A 935 -136.13 -16.86 -2.11
C LYS A 935 -135.35 -16.13 -3.20
N TRP A 936 -134.15 -16.60 -3.54
CA TRP A 936 -133.36 -16.15 -4.69
C TRP A 936 -132.63 -17.31 -5.38
N GLY A 937 -131.97 -17.03 -6.50
CA GLY A 937 -131.17 -18.01 -7.27
C GLY A 937 -129.77 -18.25 -6.69
N ASP A 938 -129.05 -19.23 -7.24
CA ASP A 938 -127.75 -19.68 -6.72
C ASP A 938 -126.65 -18.60 -6.76
N GLY A 939 -125.95 -18.47 -5.64
CA GLY A 939 -124.80 -17.59 -5.48
C GLY A 939 -124.64 -17.10 -4.03
N PRO A 940 -123.40 -16.87 -3.54
CA PRO A 940 -123.18 -16.29 -2.22
C PRO A 940 -123.62 -14.82 -2.23
N THR A 941 -124.61 -14.49 -1.40
CA THR A 941 -125.38 -13.25 -1.52
C THR A 941 -125.26 -12.34 -0.31
N LYS A 942 -125.45 -11.04 -0.54
CA LYS A 942 -125.41 -9.95 0.44
C LYS A 942 -126.55 -8.98 0.16
N MET A 943 -127.36 -8.65 1.18
CA MET A 943 -128.50 -7.75 1.06
C MET A 943 -128.14 -6.37 1.66
N GLY A 944 -128.15 -5.31 0.85
CA GLY A 944 -128.01 -3.91 1.32
C GLY A 944 -126.61 -3.27 1.22
N ASP A 945 -126.62 -1.94 1.08
CA ASP A 945 -125.48 -1.05 0.83
C ASP A 945 -125.38 0.06 1.92
N ARG A 946 -124.25 0.77 1.96
CA ARG A 946 -123.89 1.88 2.87
C ARG A 946 -124.83 3.11 2.90
N SER A 947 -125.97 3.06 2.22
CA SER A 947 -126.85 4.20 1.93
C SER A 947 -128.02 4.42 2.92
N GLY A 948 -127.85 4.08 4.20
CA GLY A 948 -128.70 4.49 5.34
C GLY A 948 -130.16 4.03 5.43
N ARG A 949 -130.82 3.64 4.32
CA ARG A 949 -132.27 3.33 4.26
C ARG A 949 -132.62 1.83 4.16
N PHE A 950 -131.63 0.95 3.97
CA PHE A 950 -131.82 -0.50 3.90
C PHE A 950 -130.95 -1.20 4.95
N VAL A 951 -131.55 -2.12 5.71
CA VAL A 951 -130.86 -2.91 6.74
C VAL A 951 -130.40 -4.25 6.15
N SER A 952 -129.22 -4.72 6.54
CA SER A 952 -128.69 -6.03 6.12
C SER A 952 -129.44 -7.18 6.77
N LEU A 953 -130.40 -7.76 6.03
CA LEU A 953 -131.21 -8.91 6.48
C LEU A 953 -130.48 -10.26 6.38
N TYR A 954 -129.57 -10.41 5.41
CA TYR A 954 -128.84 -11.66 5.19
C TYR A 954 -127.51 -11.44 4.46
N LYS A 955 -126.51 -12.25 4.83
CA LYS A 955 -125.25 -12.47 4.10
C LYS A 955 -124.84 -13.94 4.27
N GLY A 956 -124.61 -14.67 3.18
CA GLY A 956 -124.16 -16.07 3.25
C GLY A 956 -124.53 -16.92 2.01
N PRO A 957 -124.38 -18.26 2.10
CA PRO A 957 -124.59 -19.19 0.98
C PRO A 957 -126.01 -19.77 0.87
N CYS A 958 -126.96 -19.39 1.75
CA CYS A 958 -128.33 -19.89 1.69
C CYS A 958 -129.18 -19.09 0.69
N HIS A 959 -130.17 -19.75 0.08
CA HIS A 959 -131.01 -19.17 -0.98
C HIS A 959 -132.45 -18.80 -0.56
N THR A 960 -132.77 -18.83 0.74
CA THR A 960 -134.08 -18.41 1.28
C THR A 960 -133.98 -17.76 2.67
N HIS A 961 -134.95 -16.92 3.03
CA HIS A 961 -135.06 -16.28 4.35
C HIS A 961 -136.53 -16.01 4.74
N LYS A 962 -136.89 -16.07 6.04
CA LYS A 962 -138.27 -15.85 6.53
C LYS A 962 -138.34 -14.61 7.43
N VAL A 963 -139.07 -13.59 6.99
CA VAL A 963 -139.36 -12.35 7.73
C VAL A 963 -140.64 -12.52 8.55
N GLN A 964 -140.66 -12.02 9.79
CA GLN A 964 -141.74 -12.27 10.78
C GLN A 964 -142.03 -11.03 11.62
N ARG A 965 -143.18 -11.02 12.31
CA ARG A 965 -143.71 -9.88 13.09
C ARG A 965 -144.03 -8.67 12.22
N LEU A 966 -144.74 -8.92 11.12
CA LEU A 966 -145.29 -7.90 10.24
C LEU A 966 -146.72 -7.54 10.68
N ASN A 967 -147.21 -6.38 10.25
CA ASN A 967 -148.60 -5.97 10.48
C ASN A 967 -149.50 -6.48 9.34
N GLU A 968 -150.81 -6.62 9.57
CA GLU A 968 -151.78 -6.85 8.49
C GLU A 968 -151.87 -5.64 7.54
N SER A 969 -152.22 -5.87 6.27
CA SER A 969 -152.42 -4.83 5.25
C SER A 969 -151.25 -3.86 5.02
N THR A 970 -150.00 -4.31 5.19
CA THR A 970 -148.78 -3.47 5.17
C THR A 970 -147.74 -3.94 4.14
N SER A 971 -146.95 -3.03 3.56
CA SER A 971 -145.99 -3.28 2.46
C SER A 971 -144.52 -3.04 2.86
N TYR A 972 -143.58 -3.84 2.32
CA TYR A 972 -142.15 -3.88 2.68
C TYR A 972 -141.23 -4.03 1.45
N THR A 973 -139.98 -3.54 1.49
CA THR A 973 -139.06 -3.45 0.32
C THR A 973 -137.66 -4.07 0.52
N PHE A 974 -137.02 -4.57 -0.57
CA PHE A 974 -135.81 -5.43 -0.51
C PHE A 974 -134.87 -5.29 -1.75
N ARG A 975 -133.55 -5.57 -1.62
CA ARG A 975 -132.55 -5.66 -2.73
C ARG A 975 -131.33 -6.57 -2.39
N ILE A 976 -130.67 -7.17 -3.40
CA ILE A 976 -129.64 -8.22 -3.25
C ILE A 976 -128.43 -8.05 -4.19
N GLN A 977 -127.23 -8.56 -3.83
CA GLN A 977 -126.05 -8.69 -4.72
C GLN A 977 -125.28 -10.00 -4.48
N ALA A 978 -124.36 -10.35 -5.38
CA ALA A 978 -123.46 -11.53 -5.29
C ALA A 978 -121.96 -11.14 -5.32
N PHE A 979 -121.04 -12.08 -5.07
CA PHE A 979 -119.58 -11.83 -5.08
C PHE A 979 -118.75 -13.08 -5.43
N ASN A 980 -117.51 -12.91 -5.91
CA ASN A 980 -116.54 -13.99 -6.19
C ASN A 980 -115.08 -13.54 -5.93
N GLU A 981 -114.09 -14.34 -6.32
CA GLU A 981 -112.66 -14.04 -6.13
C GLU A 981 -112.14 -12.79 -6.85
N ALA A 982 -112.91 -12.23 -7.80
CA ALA A 982 -112.58 -10.98 -8.49
C ALA A 982 -113.19 -9.74 -7.82
N GLY A 983 -114.22 -9.90 -6.98
CA GLY A 983 -114.81 -8.80 -6.21
C GLY A 983 -116.30 -9.00 -5.86
N GLU A 984 -116.90 -7.96 -5.27
CA GLU A 984 -118.35 -7.85 -5.15
C GLU A 984 -118.96 -7.39 -6.50
N GLY A 985 -120.05 -8.03 -6.92
CA GLY A 985 -120.85 -7.63 -8.08
C GLY A 985 -121.88 -6.55 -7.74
N PRO A 986 -122.55 -5.95 -8.74
CA PRO A 986 -123.50 -4.85 -8.51
C PRO A 986 -124.80 -5.32 -7.82
N PHE A 987 -125.49 -4.39 -7.16
CA PHE A 987 -126.82 -4.63 -6.57
C PHE A 987 -127.93 -4.76 -7.60
N SER A 988 -128.94 -5.59 -7.28
CA SER A 988 -130.22 -5.66 -7.97
C SER A 988 -131.05 -4.38 -7.81
N THR A 989 -132.07 -4.26 -8.65
CA THR A 989 -133.23 -3.39 -8.43
C THR A 989 -133.96 -3.74 -7.13
N VAL A 990 -134.88 -2.86 -6.71
CA VAL A 990 -135.66 -3.02 -5.47
C VAL A 990 -136.98 -3.78 -5.75
N TYR A 991 -137.35 -4.67 -4.83
CA TYR A 991 -138.57 -5.50 -4.85
C TYR A 991 -139.50 -5.10 -3.69
N THR A 992 -140.81 -5.32 -3.81
CA THR A 992 -141.83 -4.92 -2.81
C THR A 992 -142.89 -6.03 -2.59
N PHE A 993 -143.28 -6.30 -1.34
CA PHE A 993 -144.26 -7.35 -0.97
C PHE A 993 -145.16 -6.92 0.22
N SER A 994 -146.37 -7.48 0.34
CA SER A 994 -147.41 -7.00 1.29
C SER A 994 -148.22 -8.13 1.98
N THR A 995 -149.02 -7.79 3.02
CA THR A 995 -149.75 -8.73 3.90
C THR A 995 -151.30 -8.59 3.87
N PRO A 996 -152.11 -9.65 4.12
CA PRO A 996 -153.60 -9.64 4.10
C PRO A 996 -154.30 -9.31 5.45
N ARG A 997 -155.65 -9.23 5.47
CA ARG A 997 -156.58 -8.92 6.61
C ARG A 997 -157.14 -10.16 7.37
N SER A 998 -158.07 -9.98 8.34
CA SER A 998 -158.53 -10.96 9.36
C SER A 998 -160.07 -11.04 9.65
N PRO A 999 -160.64 -12.20 10.10
CA PRO A 999 -162.10 -12.45 10.26
C PRO A 999 -162.68 -12.38 11.71
N PRO A 1000 -164.02 -12.53 11.92
CA PRO A 1000 -164.71 -12.32 13.21
C PRO A 1000 -164.83 -13.50 14.19
N ALA A 1001 -165.36 -13.18 15.39
CA ALA A 1001 -165.71 -14.10 16.48
C ALA A 1001 -167.17 -14.64 16.40
N PRO A 1002 -167.49 -15.77 17.07
CA PRO A 1002 -168.84 -16.37 17.10
C PRO A 1002 -169.86 -15.68 18.03
N VAL A 1003 -171.14 -15.95 17.79
CA VAL A 1003 -172.31 -15.43 18.54
C VAL A 1003 -172.80 -16.46 19.58
N LYS A 1004 -173.52 -16.02 20.62
CA LYS A 1004 -174.24 -16.89 21.58
C LYS A 1004 -175.50 -17.51 20.96
N ALA A 1005 -176.07 -18.51 21.63
CA ALA A 1005 -177.31 -19.18 21.20
C ALA A 1005 -178.53 -18.24 21.28
N PRO A 1006 -179.51 -18.35 20.36
CA PRO A 1006 -180.73 -17.55 20.39
C PRO A 1006 -181.74 -18.09 21.41
N LYS A 1007 -182.73 -17.25 21.77
CA LYS A 1007 -183.92 -17.63 22.56
C LYS A 1007 -185.16 -17.75 21.67
N VAL A 1008 -186.19 -18.45 22.16
CA VAL A 1008 -187.54 -18.47 21.57
C VAL A 1008 -188.53 -17.98 22.62
N GLU A 1009 -189.39 -17.01 22.26
CA GLU A 1009 -190.35 -16.34 23.14
C GLU A 1009 -191.68 -16.14 22.35
N ARG A 1010 -192.80 -15.85 23.05
CA ARG A 1010 -194.17 -15.72 22.47
C ARG A 1010 -194.59 -16.87 21.54
N VAL A 1011 -194.98 -18.01 22.11
CA VAL A 1011 -195.39 -19.20 21.35
C VAL A 1011 -196.92 -19.29 21.31
N ASP A 1012 -197.47 -19.24 20.09
CA ASP A 1012 -198.88 -19.46 19.77
C ASP A 1012 -199.03 -20.69 18.85
N ASP A 1013 -200.26 -21.19 18.65
CA ASP A 1013 -200.58 -22.38 17.84
C ASP A 1013 -200.07 -22.37 16.38
N SER A 1014 -199.56 -21.23 15.89
CA SER A 1014 -198.98 -21.09 14.54
C SER A 1014 -197.77 -20.14 14.43
N SER A 1015 -197.20 -19.64 15.54
CA SER A 1015 -196.06 -18.70 15.49
C SER A 1015 -195.17 -18.66 16.74
N CYS A 1016 -193.89 -18.26 16.57
CA CYS A 1016 -192.96 -17.97 17.66
C CYS A 1016 -191.94 -16.86 17.31
N GLU A 1017 -191.48 -16.07 18.28
CA GLU A 1017 -190.43 -15.05 18.09
C GLU A 1017 -189.05 -15.56 18.54
N VAL A 1018 -187.99 -15.19 17.83
CA VAL A 1018 -186.61 -15.69 18.06
C VAL A 1018 -185.62 -14.53 18.18
N THR A 1019 -184.77 -14.51 19.22
CA THR A 1019 -183.92 -13.34 19.57
C THR A 1019 -182.47 -13.69 19.92
N TRP A 1020 -181.51 -12.79 19.68
CA TRP A 1020 -180.07 -12.99 19.95
C TRP A 1020 -179.31 -11.69 20.31
N GLU A 1021 -178.04 -11.82 20.72
CA GLU A 1021 -177.17 -10.73 21.18
C GLU A 1021 -176.21 -10.26 20.05
N ALA A 1022 -175.84 -8.97 20.05
CA ALA A 1022 -175.04 -8.34 19.00
C ALA A 1022 -173.53 -8.23 19.35
N LEU A 1023 -172.67 -8.31 18.33
CA LEU A 1023 -171.22 -8.09 18.38
C LEU A 1023 -170.83 -6.70 17.86
N PRO A 1024 -169.71 -6.10 18.34
CA PRO A 1024 -169.22 -4.81 17.88
C PRO A 1024 -168.47 -4.87 16.52
N PRO A 1025 -168.45 -3.79 15.73
CA PRO A 1025 -167.81 -3.74 14.41
C PRO A 1025 -166.27 -3.82 14.46
N MET A 1026 -165.65 -4.34 13.40
CA MET A 1026 -164.20 -4.59 13.35
C MET A 1026 -163.48 -3.59 12.43
N LYS A 1027 -162.67 -2.69 13.01
CA LYS A 1027 -161.92 -1.63 12.29
C LYS A 1027 -162.79 -0.82 11.30
N GLY A 1028 -164.05 -0.58 11.66
CA GLY A 1028 -165.02 0.17 10.85
C GLY A 1028 -165.93 -0.69 9.97
N ASP A 1029 -165.58 -1.96 9.70
CA ASP A 1029 -166.46 -2.86 8.95
C ASP A 1029 -167.65 -3.30 9.85
N PRO A 1030 -168.91 -3.15 9.39
CA PRO A 1030 -170.10 -3.54 10.15
C PRO A 1030 -170.27 -5.07 10.24
N ILE A 1031 -171.09 -5.50 11.20
CA ILE A 1031 -171.47 -6.90 11.40
C ILE A 1031 -172.97 -7.07 11.18
N ILE A 1032 -173.34 -8.08 10.40
CA ILE A 1032 -174.72 -8.53 10.17
C ILE A 1032 -174.91 -9.99 10.59
N TYR A 1033 -176.16 -10.37 10.87
CA TYR A 1033 -176.51 -11.69 11.40
C TYR A 1033 -177.27 -12.53 10.37
N THR A 1034 -177.18 -13.85 10.48
CA THR A 1034 -177.97 -14.80 9.69
C THR A 1034 -178.58 -15.87 10.60
N LEU A 1035 -179.91 -15.84 10.75
CA LEU A 1035 -180.72 -16.82 11.47
C LEU A 1035 -181.13 -17.97 10.54
N GLN A 1036 -181.01 -19.21 11.02
CA GLN A 1036 -181.52 -20.39 10.34
C GLN A 1036 -182.55 -21.13 11.22
N CYS A 1037 -183.57 -21.70 10.58
CA CYS A 1037 -184.64 -22.51 11.15
C CYS A 1037 -184.64 -23.92 10.52
N MET A 1038 -185.06 -24.91 11.30
CA MET A 1038 -185.18 -26.34 10.95
C MET A 1038 -186.51 -26.86 11.51
N MET A 1039 -187.22 -27.70 10.75
CA MET A 1039 -188.46 -28.37 11.19
C MET A 1039 -188.23 -29.88 11.28
N GLY A 1040 -188.45 -30.46 12.46
CA GLY A 1040 -188.08 -31.85 12.75
C GLY A 1040 -186.58 -32.08 12.48
N ASN A 1041 -186.28 -32.97 11.53
CA ASN A 1041 -184.93 -33.29 11.05
C ASN A 1041 -184.65 -32.78 9.61
N SER A 1042 -185.36 -31.76 9.12
CA SER A 1042 -185.03 -31.10 7.84
C SER A 1042 -183.68 -30.38 7.91
N ASP A 1043 -183.06 -30.06 6.76
CA ASP A 1043 -181.94 -29.12 6.74
C ASP A 1043 -182.31 -27.74 7.33
N TYR A 1044 -181.29 -27.04 7.84
CA TYR A 1044 -181.39 -25.65 8.27
C TYR A 1044 -181.58 -24.71 7.07
N LYS A 1045 -182.76 -24.09 6.98
CA LYS A 1045 -183.08 -23.05 6.00
C LYS A 1045 -182.88 -21.67 6.62
N GLN A 1046 -182.40 -20.70 5.85
CA GLN A 1046 -182.26 -19.32 6.32
C GLN A 1046 -183.65 -18.70 6.55
N ALA A 1047 -183.93 -18.31 7.79
CA ALA A 1047 -185.16 -17.60 8.16
C ALA A 1047 -184.98 -16.08 8.05
N TYR A 1048 -183.78 -15.57 8.35
CA TYR A 1048 -183.46 -14.14 8.27
C TYR A 1048 -181.96 -13.91 8.00
N LYS A 1049 -181.61 -12.85 7.24
CA LYS A 1049 -180.27 -12.25 7.21
C LYS A 1049 -180.41 -10.73 7.25
N GLY A 1050 -179.65 -10.06 8.12
CA GLY A 1050 -179.69 -8.61 8.28
C GLY A 1050 -179.15 -8.14 9.65
N PRO A 1051 -179.31 -6.84 9.99
CA PRO A 1051 -178.76 -6.25 11.21
C PRO A 1051 -179.61 -6.48 12.47
N SER A 1052 -180.89 -6.86 12.33
CA SER A 1052 -181.80 -7.01 13.47
C SER A 1052 -181.43 -8.21 14.36
N THR A 1053 -181.81 -8.12 15.64
CA THR A 1053 -181.54 -9.12 16.68
C THR A 1053 -182.78 -9.88 17.16
N SER A 1054 -183.94 -9.64 16.57
CA SER A 1054 -185.15 -10.44 16.73
C SER A 1054 -185.83 -10.71 15.39
N PHE A 1055 -186.57 -11.81 15.29
CA PHE A 1055 -187.36 -12.18 14.12
C PHE A 1055 -188.57 -13.04 14.51
N LEU A 1056 -189.74 -12.75 13.94
CA LEU A 1056 -190.99 -13.48 14.17
C LEU A 1056 -191.20 -14.55 13.09
N VAL A 1057 -191.47 -15.79 13.51
CA VAL A 1057 -191.61 -16.96 12.64
C VAL A 1057 -193.07 -17.41 12.64
N HIS A 1058 -193.69 -17.44 11.46
CA HIS A 1058 -195.11 -17.78 11.26
C HIS A 1058 -195.29 -19.13 10.55
N ASN A 1059 -196.53 -19.62 10.53
CA ASN A 1059 -196.98 -20.87 9.89
C ASN A 1059 -196.36 -22.13 10.50
N LEU A 1060 -196.17 -22.15 11.83
CA LEU A 1060 -195.79 -23.36 12.54
C LEU A 1060 -196.91 -24.40 12.44
N GLN A 1061 -196.54 -25.63 12.11
CA GLN A 1061 -197.43 -26.80 12.13
C GLN A 1061 -197.59 -27.34 13.56
N PRO A 1062 -198.82 -27.65 14.03
CA PRO A 1062 -199.04 -28.36 15.28
C PRO A 1062 -198.29 -29.70 15.34
N SER A 1063 -197.88 -30.11 16.54
CA SER A 1063 -197.19 -31.40 16.78
C SER A 1063 -195.87 -31.59 16.02
N SER A 1064 -195.17 -30.51 15.66
CA SER A 1064 -193.85 -30.54 15.00
C SER A 1064 -192.79 -29.75 15.79
N ASP A 1065 -191.59 -30.30 15.91
CA ASP A 1065 -190.46 -29.63 16.57
C ASP A 1065 -189.77 -28.61 15.65
N TYR A 1066 -189.30 -27.48 16.20
CA TYR A 1066 -188.53 -26.46 15.46
C TYR A 1066 -187.20 -26.14 16.13
N ARG A 1067 -186.15 -25.84 15.35
CA ARG A 1067 -184.78 -25.58 15.82
C ARG A 1067 -184.13 -24.35 15.17
N PHE A 1068 -183.46 -23.48 15.96
CA PHE A 1068 -182.93 -22.19 15.51
C PHE A 1068 -181.45 -21.93 15.87
N ARG A 1069 -180.67 -21.29 14.99
CA ARG A 1069 -179.25 -20.88 15.22
C ARG A 1069 -178.83 -19.63 14.44
N VAL A 1070 -177.76 -18.92 14.83
CA VAL A 1070 -177.34 -17.62 14.24
C VAL A 1070 -175.83 -17.54 13.98
N CYS A 1071 -175.36 -16.95 12.86
CA CYS A 1071 -173.96 -16.52 12.71
C CYS A 1071 -173.82 -14.99 12.58
N ALA A 1072 -172.61 -14.48 12.84
CA ALA A 1072 -172.19 -13.10 12.56
C ALA A 1072 -171.24 -13.05 11.36
N ILE A 1073 -171.36 -12.01 10.54
CA ILE A 1073 -170.59 -11.83 9.31
C ILE A 1073 -170.02 -10.40 9.27
N ARG A 1074 -168.71 -10.25 9.07
CA ARG A 1074 -168.06 -8.95 8.83
C ARG A 1074 -168.18 -8.59 7.35
N GLN A 1075 -168.84 -7.47 7.08
CA GLN A 1075 -169.08 -6.98 5.74
C GLN A 1075 -168.00 -5.97 5.37
N CYS A 1076 -166.90 -6.48 4.81
CA CYS A 1076 -165.81 -5.66 4.29
C CYS A 1076 -166.24 -4.95 3.00
N GLN A 1077 -165.98 -3.65 2.85
CA GLN A 1077 -166.43 -2.89 1.67
C GLN A 1077 -165.74 -3.34 0.36
N ASP A 1078 -164.46 -3.68 0.41
CA ASP A 1078 -163.63 -4.03 -0.78
C ASP A 1078 -163.18 -5.50 -0.81
N ALA A 1079 -163.82 -6.39 -0.05
CA ALA A 1079 -163.40 -7.79 0.08
C ALA A 1079 -164.60 -8.72 0.37
N PRO A 1080 -164.56 -10.01 -0.02
CA PRO A 1080 -165.64 -10.96 0.25
C PRO A 1080 -165.97 -11.04 1.75
N GLU A 1081 -167.26 -11.19 2.05
CA GLU A 1081 -167.80 -11.24 3.42
C GLU A 1081 -167.07 -12.29 4.28
N LEU A 1082 -166.46 -11.84 5.39
CA LEU A 1082 -165.76 -12.72 6.31
C LEU A 1082 -166.75 -13.22 7.37
N SER A 1083 -167.39 -14.36 7.10
CA SER A 1083 -168.29 -15.04 8.02
C SER A 1083 -167.55 -15.61 9.23
N GLY A 1084 -168.00 -15.26 10.44
CA GLY A 1084 -167.64 -15.97 11.67
C GLY A 1084 -168.43 -17.28 11.84
N PRO A 1085 -168.14 -18.08 12.87
CA PRO A 1085 -168.83 -19.34 13.11
C PRO A 1085 -170.31 -19.15 13.52
N TYR A 1086 -171.14 -20.16 13.23
CA TYR A 1086 -172.51 -20.25 13.73
C TYR A 1086 -172.56 -20.53 15.24
N SER A 1087 -173.61 -20.03 15.89
CA SER A 1087 -173.91 -20.23 17.30
C SER A 1087 -174.61 -21.57 17.58
N PRO A 1088 -174.71 -22.00 18.86
CA PRO A 1088 -175.45 -23.18 19.25
C PRO A 1088 -176.96 -23.05 19.01
N THR A 1089 -177.65 -24.19 18.95
CA THR A 1089 -179.08 -24.28 18.58
C THR A 1089 -180.01 -24.29 19.79
N VAL A 1090 -181.21 -23.72 19.64
CA VAL A 1090 -182.35 -23.83 20.57
C VAL A 1090 -183.55 -24.55 19.91
N THR A 1091 -184.47 -25.15 20.70
CA THR A 1091 -185.56 -26.04 20.22
C THR A 1091 -186.94 -25.66 20.80
N LEU A 1092 -188.03 -25.99 20.09
CA LEU A 1092 -189.45 -25.79 20.47
C LEU A 1092 -190.28 -27.05 20.16
N SER A 1093 -191.26 -27.42 21.02
CA SER A 1093 -192.08 -28.67 20.95
C SER A 1093 -193.50 -28.49 21.54
N SER A 1094 -194.49 -29.30 21.14
CA SER A 1094 -195.88 -29.31 21.69
C SER A 1094 -196.29 -30.65 22.32
N GLN A 1095 -197.15 -30.65 23.34
CA GLN A 1095 -197.31 -31.79 24.29
C GLN A 1095 -198.09 -33.03 23.79
N ARG A 1096 -197.60 -34.20 24.21
CA ARG A 1096 -198.39 -35.35 24.71
C ARG A 1096 -197.65 -35.98 25.91
N SER A 1097 -198.33 -36.82 26.69
CA SER A 1097 -198.05 -37.10 28.11
C SER A 1097 -197.11 -38.27 28.44
N ASP A 1098 -196.27 -38.06 29.47
CA ASP A 1098 -195.72 -39.04 30.44
C ASP A 1098 -194.76 -40.17 29.95
N PRO A 1099 -194.01 -40.86 30.83
CA PRO A 1099 -192.97 -40.26 31.67
C PRO A 1099 -191.65 -41.07 31.78
N ALA A 1100 -190.56 -40.39 32.19
CA ALA A 1100 -189.37 -40.86 32.93
C ALA A 1100 -188.57 -42.15 32.53
N GLY A 1101 -187.22 -42.02 32.39
CA GLY A 1101 -186.28 -43.07 32.87
C GLY A 1101 -184.99 -43.41 32.08
N GLY A 1102 -183.84 -42.82 32.45
CA GLY A 1102 -182.48 -43.44 32.51
C GLY A 1102 -181.70 -43.89 31.24
N GLY A 1103 -180.35 -44.01 31.33
CA GLY A 1103 -179.54 -44.88 30.42
C GLY A 1103 -178.12 -44.47 29.93
N THR A 1104 -177.07 -44.75 30.73
CA THR A 1104 -175.78 -45.46 30.36
C THR A 1104 -174.91 -45.20 29.07
N ALA A 1105 -173.61 -44.88 29.29
CA ALA A 1105 -172.37 -45.66 28.95
C ALA A 1105 -171.50 -45.58 27.63
N ALA A 1106 -170.15 -45.50 27.85
CA ALA A 1106 -169.00 -46.29 27.28
C ALA A 1106 -168.29 -46.07 25.89
N GLY A 1107 -166.97 -46.42 25.83
CA GLY A 1107 -166.10 -46.68 24.63
C GLY A 1107 -164.90 -45.70 24.40
N SER A 1108 -163.58 -45.97 24.18
CA SER A 1108 -162.67 -47.07 23.73
C SER A 1108 -162.10 -46.87 22.27
N ARG A 1109 -160.91 -47.32 21.78
CA ARG A 1109 -159.85 -48.29 22.22
C ARG A 1109 -158.53 -48.22 21.34
N ALA A 1110 -157.31 -48.29 21.94
CA ALA A 1110 -155.97 -48.60 21.32
C ALA A 1110 -155.41 -47.66 20.19
N GLY A 1111 -154.14 -47.67 19.71
CA GLY A 1111 -152.85 -48.38 19.98
C GLY A 1111 -151.80 -47.99 18.89
N SER A 1112 -150.51 -48.44 18.80
CA SER A 1112 -149.55 -49.07 19.74
C SER A 1112 -148.16 -49.36 19.08
N GLU A 1113 -147.04 -49.04 19.76
CA GLU A 1113 -145.65 -49.61 19.61
C GLU A 1113 -144.79 -49.36 18.35
N ALA A 1114 -143.43 -49.43 18.33
CA ALA A 1114 -142.29 -49.27 19.28
C ALA A 1114 -140.99 -49.13 18.41
N SER A 1115 -139.68 -49.15 18.78
CA SER A 1115 -138.77 -49.27 19.96
C SER A 1115 -137.37 -48.71 19.49
N ARG A 1116 -136.16 -48.69 20.11
CA ARG A 1116 -135.47 -48.80 21.44
C ARG A 1116 -133.97 -48.40 21.19
N SER A 1117 -133.04 -48.33 22.17
CA SER A 1117 -132.79 -47.17 23.06
C SER A 1117 -131.37 -47.20 23.72
N ARG A 1118 -130.80 -46.03 24.12
CA ARG A 1118 -129.67 -45.77 25.10
C ARG A 1118 -128.23 -45.71 24.52
N ARG A 1119 -127.41 -44.65 24.78
CA ARG A 1119 -126.52 -44.24 25.94
C ARG A 1119 -125.25 -45.14 26.08
N SER A 1120 -124.02 -44.69 26.38
CA SER A 1120 -123.43 -43.37 26.80
C SER A 1120 -121.92 -43.22 26.39
N LEU A 1121 -121.24 -42.11 26.75
CA LEU A 1121 -119.84 -41.75 26.38
C LEU A 1121 -118.76 -42.51 27.22
N THR A 1122 -117.47 -42.69 26.86
CA THR A 1122 -116.40 -41.75 26.42
C THR A 1122 -115.14 -42.51 25.92
N ASP A 1123 -114.33 -41.92 25.03
CA ASP A 1123 -112.87 -42.20 24.95
C ASP A 1123 -112.11 -41.12 24.12
N GLU A 1124 -112.61 -40.76 22.94
CA GLU A 1124 -111.93 -39.84 22.00
C GLU A 1124 -111.71 -38.40 22.52
N GLN A 1125 -112.37 -38.01 23.62
CA GLN A 1125 -112.08 -36.73 24.29
C GLN A 1125 -110.64 -36.66 24.87
N CYS A 1126 -109.96 -37.80 25.04
CA CYS A 1126 -108.53 -37.83 25.36
C CYS A 1126 -107.63 -37.57 24.12
N ALA A 1127 -108.06 -37.94 22.91
CA ALA A 1127 -107.25 -37.78 21.70
C ALA A 1127 -107.08 -36.30 21.29
N PHE A 1128 -108.13 -35.49 21.46
CA PHE A 1128 -108.15 -34.07 21.07
C PHE A 1128 -107.11 -33.21 21.82
N LEU A 1129 -106.84 -33.53 23.09
CA LEU A 1129 -105.85 -32.82 23.91
C LEU A 1129 -104.41 -33.13 23.53
N ILE A 1130 -104.12 -34.37 23.12
CA ILE A 1130 -102.77 -34.79 22.71
C ILE A 1130 -102.39 -34.14 21.36
N LEU A 1131 -103.32 -34.10 20.40
CA LEU A 1131 -103.10 -33.47 19.09
C LEU A 1131 -102.80 -31.97 19.18
N MET A 1132 -103.47 -31.25 20.07
CA MET A 1132 -103.20 -29.83 20.33
C MET A 1132 -101.76 -29.57 20.83
N LEU A 1133 -101.21 -30.47 21.66
CA LEU A 1133 -99.86 -30.29 22.22
C LEU A 1133 -98.78 -30.45 21.14
N PHE A 1134 -98.89 -31.46 20.28
CA PHE A 1134 -97.96 -31.66 19.17
C PHE A 1134 -98.00 -30.51 18.15
N ALA A 1135 -99.18 -29.96 17.85
CA ALA A 1135 -99.32 -28.83 16.93
C ALA A 1135 -98.56 -27.58 17.42
N ILE A 1136 -98.64 -27.27 18.72
CA ILE A 1136 -97.95 -26.10 19.32
C ILE A 1136 -96.43 -26.28 19.30
N ILE A 1137 -95.92 -27.48 19.59
CA ILE A 1137 -94.48 -27.79 19.55
C ILE A 1137 -93.94 -27.67 18.11
N ALA A 1138 -94.67 -28.15 17.11
CA ALA A 1138 -94.28 -28.03 15.71
C ALA A 1138 -94.17 -26.56 15.24
N ILE A 1139 -95.10 -25.69 15.68
CA ILE A 1139 -95.09 -24.26 15.36
C ILE A 1139 -93.87 -23.56 16.01
N LEU A 1140 -93.53 -23.91 17.25
CA LEU A 1140 -92.33 -23.38 17.92
C LEU A 1140 -91.03 -23.81 17.23
N ILE A 1141 -90.91 -25.07 16.82
CA ILE A 1141 -89.75 -25.58 16.07
C ILE A 1141 -89.62 -24.86 14.73
N ALA A 1142 -90.73 -24.63 14.02
CA ALA A 1142 -90.73 -23.87 12.77
C ALA A 1142 -90.22 -22.42 12.96
N PHE A 1143 -90.64 -21.74 14.03
CA PHE A 1143 -90.15 -20.39 14.36
C PHE A 1143 -88.66 -20.35 14.68
N VAL A 1144 -88.14 -21.33 15.43
CA VAL A 1144 -86.69 -21.40 15.76
C VAL A 1144 -85.85 -21.67 14.50
N ILE A 1145 -86.30 -22.57 13.61
CA ILE A 1145 -85.62 -22.83 12.34
C ILE A 1145 -85.64 -21.58 11.45
N GLN A 1146 -86.77 -20.86 11.36
CA GLN A 1146 -86.87 -19.66 10.53
C GLN A 1146 -86.00 -18.50 11.04
N TYR A 1147 -85.76 -18.40 12.36
CA TYR A 1147 -84.89 -17.38 12.95
C TYR A 1147 -83.39 -17.61 12.69
N PHE A 1148 -82.95 -18.87 12.57
CA PHE A 1148 -81.54 -19.22 12.31
C PHE A 1148 -81.15 -19.32 10.83
N VAL A 1149 -82.11 -19.22 9.90
CA VAL A 1149 -81.88 -19.29 8.44
C VAL A 1149 -81.88 -17.92 7.75
N ILE A 1150 -82.18 -16.84 8.49
CA ILE A 1150 -82.22 -15.45 7.99
C ILE A 1150 -81.22 -14.58 8.77
N LYS A 1151 -80.01 -15.10 8.97
CA LYS A 1151 -78.85 -14.35 9.49
C LYS A 1151 -77.53 -14.94 9.00
#